data_AF-A0A517XT72-F1
#
_entry.id   AF-A0A517XT72-F1
#
_cell.length_a   1.000
_cell.length_b   1.000
_cell.length_c   1.000
_cell.angle_alpha   90.00
_cell.angle_beta   90.00
_cell.angle_gamma   90.00
#
_symmetry.space_group_name_H-M   'P 1'
#
loop_
_entity.id
_entity.type
_entity.pdbx_description
1 polymer ?
#
loop_
_entity_poly.entity_id
_entity_poly.type
_entity_poly.pdbx_seq_one_letter_code
_entity_poly.pdbx_strand_id
1 'polypeptide(L)'
;MILHFPDPEAVRLALTTGLVPADVTLAPAAVSTDAHGRLYVEPTQSISKTTLKVLDRLGVKGSKRHGSDDIRKVGSWVELVPLAKESGTPEVASGAAVLFELPSADDLPAVVTELLRLGNDRQGFRWFAADGDDRRVLLRVIGPPYYTLLRALDGPAGGMRAYLERAPRVWVELGYTHPLAAQLRVAEGQFALLTAPATWQFLDAAPFHDVYELTEFPLPAAPVAWEPAPTPEPVSVPLRLTAGNAADVAELWVLRDDPVGQLDALVRDADERLTQRLMFAVAAAADGTRVAVLRTRPSKLAPPELALEKAVAFKPYWKLPNLFLPVGRRLHPQLRRDAVRRLLADDPDRVVWLYPSGASGFTPESVPDAAFRSLEDWVDYVIEAEQAPLAAWIGATRFDFEHFVCTDAGGPPPKPDKSNREPTAKDNVPVPEPAAPKTKATRPKLVKPEATSYVAPAPEVVAPNEWKLRAKELAEEFLAVEGPLDSAERTALWPKLAEAFSRAGDATSDAAVCWLNALWEHGEPHPEWEAAWAAAEFPQLAGRPVGPAELDAKLKGSSPSVAEPRAAVAAFLAASSRSPLPEWLATRLPAVQKYVDAHQEALPIRAVWLAAARLAKLAGGDQKGLARARDRLLERLLTQGLRAERDLPGFLRFAGLRDAERMVAVREKALDLHAAARAWVGHHPPTVPYVDLFFAFALARLGEAAAAKELVDAAGRVMVRPVPEDWQLNKSFDAVAASVTAGFLHGAFAHRVADAAAGRPHAGPLPTPVLDALDAIVQKGKVEMSRRQGEKSDNPFKTSTHHIDKMREVSRVVDPEESRDAYVMFNTAYSDPLRKELLTLAQLREPARLADKVRKLAREGFPGKELREVHFYLLHEALPLAGRAGEALAAELLRLVPGVLAGLAAKPPAAGEPADVLRRQGELVERAVFAAAHFGRTDLLRPVVDGFAALLRSRPEEARYKLINIVAGAFLRGLKRLGLRDEVDRFLTRLQAEVLQGATPDALRRKFSARPDSWSAALQTLLTLAGGQLTFGMIDRAVPLLDVAREELLGGRWVKNTLMAKPLAELLRAYVAALGHGPAELGLGRIGELFHRFEGKNLGNSWTGNSAFSLFHVRVIEEVVWALVSDEFALGPTGKKWLDDDEYLVRKRVHADLHRAGA
;
A
#
# COMPACT_ATOMS: atom_id res chain seq x y z
N MET A 1 -48.86 -50.31 -30.45
CA MET A 1 -48.51 -50.50 -31.88
C MET A 1 -47.16 -49.87 -32.11
N ILE A 2 -46.25 -50.57 -32.78
CA ILE A 2 -44.85 -50.13 -32.93
C ILE A 2 -44.70 -49.34 -34.24
N LEU A 3 -44.02 -48.20 -34.17
CA LEU A 3 -43.62 -47.37 -35.31
C LEU A 3 -42.13 -47.60 -35.64
N HIS A 4 -41.82 -47.98 -36.86
CA HIS A 4 -40.46 -48.04 -37.40
C HIS A 4 -40.14 -46.71 -38.11
N PHE A 5 -39.21 -45.94 -37.56
CA PHE A 5 -38.62 -44.76 -38.18
C PHE A 5 -37.34 -45.16 -38.95
N PRO A 6 -37.14 -44.66 -40.19
CA PRO A 6 -35.98 -45.01 -41.00
C PRO A 6 -34.65 -44.49 -40.42
N ASP A 7 -34.69 -43.36 -39.72
CA ASP A 7 -33.56 -42.63 -39.15
C ASP A 7 -34.06 -41.67 -38.04
N PRO A 8 -33.15 -41.02 -37.27
CA PRO A 8 -33.54 -40.04 -36.25
C PRO A 8 -34.04 -38.70 -36.80
N GLU A 9 -33.72 -38.35 -38.06
CA GLU A 9 -34.21 -37.11 -38.69
C GLU A 9 -35.72 -37.17 -38.95
N ALA A 10 -36.26 -38.35 -39.30
CA ALA A 10 -37.69 -38.58 -39.37
C ALA A 10 -38.39 -38.37 -38.02
N VAL A 11 -37.72 -38.65 -36.89
CA VAL A 11 -38.23 -38.34 -35.54
C VAL A 11 -38.17 -36.83 -35.27
N ARG A 12 -37.04 -36.18 -35.57
CA ARG A 12 -36.89 -34.71 -35.44
C ARG A 12 -37.93 -33.95 -36.27
N LEU A 13 -38.23 -34.44 -37.48
CA LEU A 13 -39.24 -33.87 -38.37
C LEU A 13 -40.67 -34.11 -37.84
N ALA A 14 -40.97 -35.30 -37.32
CA ALA A 14 -42.26 -35.59 -36.69
C ALA A 14 -42.53 -34.70 -35.45
N LEU A 15 -41.49 -34.38 -34.68
CA LEU A 15 -41.54 -33.45 -33.53
C LEU A 15 -41.73 -31.99 -33.96
N THR A 16 -40.92 -31.50 -34.90
CA THR A 16 -40.84 -30.06 -35.24
C THR A 16 -41.96 -29.56 -36.15
N THR A 17 -42.62 -30.44 -36.90
CA THR A 17 -43.68 -30.04 -37.86
C THR A 17 -45.08 -29.94 -37.25
N GLY A 18 -45.27 -30.36 -35.99
CA GLY A 18 -46.58 -30.41 -35.33
C GLY A 18 -47.56 -31.43 -35.96
N LEU A 19 -47.07 -32.29 -36.85
CA LEU A 19 -47.87 -33.28 -37.59
C LEU A 19 -48.26 -34.50 -36.73
N VAL A 20 -47.52 -34.76 -35.65
CA VAL A 20 -47.91 -35.69 -34.58
C VAL A 20 -48.38 -34.86 -33.39
N PRO A 21 -49.58 -35.14 -32.83
CA PRO A 21 -50.07 -34.43 -31.64
C PRO A 21 -49.09 -34.49 -30.45
N ALA A 22 -48.94 -33.37 -29.74
CA ALA A 22 -47.93 -33.22 -28.68
C ALA A 22 -48.19 -34.12 -27.47
N ASP A 23 -49.45 -34.47 -27.20
CA ASP A 23 -49.86 -35.46 -26.21
C ASP A 23 -49.35 -36.87 -26.54
N VAL A 24 -49.10 -37.19 -27.81
CA VAL A 24 -48.50 -38.47 -28.25
C VAL A 24 -46.97 -38.42 -28.18
N THR A 25 -46.33 -37.33 -28.58
CA THR A 25 -44.86 -37.22 -28.65
C THR A 25 -44.18 -36.90 -27.32
N LEU A 26 -44.90 -36.25 -26.39
CA LEU A 26 -44.42 -35.95 -25.03
C LEU A 26 -44.84 -37.01 -24.00
N ALA A 27 -45.50 -38.09 -24.44
CA ALA A 27 -45.84 -39.23 -23.59
C ALA A 27 -44.74 -40.31 -23.63
N PRO A 28 -44.63 -41.14 -22.56
CA PRO A 28 -43.66 -42.22 -22.52
C PRO A 28 -43.81 -43.24 -23.65
N ALA A 29 -42.69 -43.83 -24.06
CA ALA A 29 -42.64 -44.86 -25.08
C ALA A 29 -41.64 -45.96 -24.70
N ALA A 30 -41.88 -47.18 -25.19
CA ALA A 30 -40.90 -48.26 -25.21
C ALA A 30 -40.19 -48.25 -26.57
N VAL A 31 -38.86 -48.31 -26.60
CA VAL A 31 -38.06 -48.07 -27.80
C VAL A 31 -36.89 -49.04 -27.90
N SER A 32 -36.66 -49.57 -29.10
CA SER A 32 -35.50 -50.41 -29.43
C SER A 32 -34.83 -49.90 -30.71
N THR A 33 -33.52 -50.06 -30.83
CA THR A 33 -32.77 -49.75 -32.05
C THR A 33 -32.31 -51.05 -32.74
N ASP A 34 -32.43 -51.14 -34.06
CA ASP A 34 -31.88 -52.29 -34.82
C ASP A 34 -30.39 -52.10 -35.18
N ALA A 35 -29.77 -53.16 -35.70
CA ALA A 35 -28.35 -53.16 -36.13
C ALA A 35 -28.03 -52.21 -37.32
N HIS A 36 -29.03 -51.50 -37.85
CA HIS A 36 -28.87 -50.46 -38.87
C HIS A 36 -29.20 -49.05 -38.34
N GLY A 37 -29.35 -48.89 -37.02
CA GLY A 37 -29.64 -47.61 -36.37
C GLY A 37 -31.10 -47.16 -36.45
N ARG A 38 -32.02 -48.02 -36.91
CA ARG A 38 -33.44 -47.66 -37.09
C ARG A 38 -34.20 -47.78 -35.79
N LEU A 39 -35.09 -46.81 -35.54
CA LEU A 39 -35.78 -46.66 -34.26
C LEU A 39 -37.19 -47.27 -34.32
N TYR A 40 -37.47 -48.18 -33.40
CA TYR A 40 -38.78 -48.83 -33.24
C TYR A 40 -39.44 -48.33 -31.96
N VAL A 41 -40.47 -47.49 -32.09
CA VAL A 41 -41.13 -46.77 -31.00
C VAL A 41 -42.54 -47.32 -30.78
N GLU A 42 -42.79 -47.90 -29.60
CA GLU A 42 -44.13 -48.22 -29.10
C GLU A 42 -44.61 -47.09 -28.18
N PRO A 43 -45.55 -46.23 -28.60
CA PRO A 43 -46.10 -45.17 -27.76
C PRO A 43 -47.15 -45.75 -26.80
N THR A 44 -47.20 -45.19 -25.59
CA THR A 44 -48.28 -45.47 -24.62
C THR A 44 -49.64 -44.90 -25.04
N GLN A 45 -49.63 -43.81 -25.81
CA GLN A 45 -50.83 -43.15 -26.35
C GLN A 45 -51.31 -43.79 -27.66
N SER A 46 -52.63 -43.85 -27.86
CA SER A 46 -53.24 -44.39 -29.10
C SER A 46 -53.15 -43.40 -30.26
N ILE A 47 -52.51 -43.78 -31.37
CA ILE A 47 -52.31 -42.88 -32.52
C ILE A 47 -53.52 -42.90 -33.48
N SER A 48 -53.96 -41.71 -33.90
CA SER A 48 -55.08 -41.57 -34.84
C SER A 48 -54.76 -42.11 -36.25
N LYS A 49 -55.78 -42.59 -36.97
CA LYS A 49 -55.64 -43.01 -38.39
C LYS A 49 -55.18 -41.88 -39.31
N THR A 50 -55.43 -40.63 -38.95
CA THR A 50 -54.95 -39.44 -39.69
C THR A 50 -53.45 -39.26 -39.47
N THR A 51 -53.00 -39.31 -38.21
CA THR A 51 -51.58 -39.20 -37.83
C THR A 51 -50.74 -40.33 -38.46
N LEU A 52 -51.25 -41.57 -38.49
CA LEU A 52 -50.58 -42.69 -39.17
C LEU A 52 -50.38 -42.43 -40.68
N LYS A 53 -51.37 -41.85 -41.37
CA LYS A 53 -51.24 -41.47 -42.80
C LYS A 53 -50.24 -40.34 -43.04
N VAL A 54 -49.91 -39.55 -42.03
CA VAL A 54 -48.89 -38.49 -42.14
C VAL A 54 -47.51 -39.03 -41.81
N LEU A 55 -47.39 -39.89 -40.79
CA LEU A 55 -46.17 -40.63 -40.47
C LEU A 55 -45.68 -41.50 -41.64
N ASP A 56 -46.57 -42.18 -42.35
CA ASP A 56 -46.24 -42.98 -43.54
C ASP A 56 -45.60 -42.13 -44.67
N ARG A 57 -46.00 -40.85 -44.81
CA ARG A 57 -45.37 -39.89 -45.74
C ARG A 57 -43.97 -39.46 -45.31
N LEU A 58 -43.63 -39.59 -44.02
CA LEU A 58 -42.28 -39.39 -43.48
C LEU A 58 -41.47 -40.70 -43.51
N GLY A 59 -41.95 -41.74 -44.20
CA GLY A 59 -41.31 -43.07 -44.28
C GLY A 59 -41.51 -43.94 -43.04
N VAL A 60 -42.29 -43.49 -42.06
CA VAL A 60 -42.48 -44.17 -40.77
C VAL A 60 -43.59 -45.22 -40.89
N LYS A 61 -43.23 -46.49 -40.69
CA LYS A 61 -44.12 -47.64 -40.99
C LYS A 61 -44.54 -48.38 -39.73
N GLY A 62 -45.69 -49.05 -39.78
CA GLY A 62 -46.13 -49.93 -38.68
C GLY A 62 -45.32 -51.23 -38.62
N SER A 63 -44.82 -51.58 -37.43
CA SER A 63 -44.21 -52.88 -37.13
C SER A 63 -45.09 -53.71 -36.17
N LYS A 64 -44.90 -55.03 -36.21
CA LYS A 64 -45.51 -55.99 -35.26
C LYS A 64 -44.57 -56.40 -34.11
N ARG A 65 -43.29 -56.03 -34.18
CA ARG A 65 -42.26 -56.33 -33.17
C ARG A 65 -41.20 -55.22 -33.09
N HIS A 66 -40.46 -55.20 -32.00
CA HIS A 66 -39.27 -54.37 -31.84
C HIS A 66 -38.14 -54.80 -32.80
N GLY A 67 -37.15 -53.93 -32.98
CA GLY A 67 -35.99 -54.16 -33.85
C GLY A 67 -34.87 -54.99 -33.20
N SER A 68 -34.88 -55.05 -31.88
CA SER A 68 -34.01 -55.86 -31.02
C SER A 68 -34.75 -56.16 -29.70
N ASP A 69 -34.22 -57.09 -28.91
CA ASP A 69 -34.79 -57.44 -27.60
C ASP A 69 -34.40 -56.43 -26.50
N ASP A 70 -33.48 -55.51 -26.79
CA ASP A 70 -33.11 -54.38 -25.92
C ASP A 70 -34.12 -53.23 -26.07
N ILE A 71 -35.14 -53.25 -25.19
CA ILE A 71 -36.26 -52.32 -25.20
C ILE A 71 -36.13 -51.34 -24.03
N ARG A 72 -35.51 -50.18 -24.29
CA ARG A 72 -35.42 -49.08 -23.31
C ARG A 72 -36.75 -48.32 -23.20
N LYS A 73 -37.07 -47.80 -22.02
CA LYS A 73 -38.18 -46.85 -21.84
C LYS A 73 -37.65 -45.42 -21.91
N VAL A 74 -38.39 -44.54 -22.58
CA VAL A 74 -38.14 -43.09 -22.64
C VAL A 74 -39.34 -42.32 -22.11
N GLY A 75 -39.12 -41.15 -21.52
CA GLY A 75 -40.18 -40.28 -21.02
C GLY A 75 -40.97 -39.59 -22.14
N SER A 76 -40.32 -39.36 -23.27
CA SER A 76 -40.82 -38.66 -24.45
C SER A 76 -40.10 -39.10 -25.72
N TRP A 77 -40.65 -38.78 -26.89
CA TRP A 77 -39.97 -39.02 -28.18
C TRP A 77 -38.80 -38.04 -28.41
N VAL A 78 -38.66 -36.99 -27.58
CA VAL A 78 -37.58 -35.99 -27.70
C VAL A 78 -36.22 -36.59 -27.34
N GLU A 79 -36.20 -37.56 -26.43
CA GLU A 79 -35.03 -38.37 -26.04
C GLU A 79 -34.49 -39.28 -27.16
N LEU A 80 -35.15 -39.31 -28.32
CA LEU A 80 -34.75 -40.08 -29.50
C LEU A 80 -34.01 -39.23 -30.55
N VAL A 81 -33.98 -37.91 -30.40
CA VAL A 81 -33.19 -37.01 -31.25
C VAL A 81 -31.75 -36.97 -30.71
N PRO A 82 -30.74 -37.42 -31.48
CA PRO A 82 -29.36 -37.43 -31.04
C PRO A 82 -28.77 -36.03 -30.96
N LEU A 83 -27.74 -35.90 -30.13
CA LEU A 83 -26.88 -34.73 -30.03
C LEU A 83 -26.02 -34.58 -31.29
N ALA A 84 -26.00 -33.39 -31.86
CA ALA A 84 -25.12 -33.03 -32.96
C ALA A 84 -23.77 -32.54 -32.40
N LYS A 85 -22.66 -32.98 -33.00
CA LYS A 85 -21.33 -32.46 -32.64
C LYS A 85 -21.15 -31.04 -33.19
N GLU A 86 -20.65 -30.12 -32.37
CA GLU A 86 -20.38 -28.74 -32.78
C GLU A 86 -19.14 -28.65 -33.69
N SER A 87 -19.16 -27.71 -34.64
CA SER A 87 -18.10 -27.55 -35.64
C SER A 87 -17.04 -26.54 -35.19
N GLY A 88 -16.04 -27.01 -34.45
CA GLY A 88 -14.91 -26.20 -33.96
C GLY A 88 -14.63 -26.40 -32.48
N THR A 89 -13.75 -25.58 -31.91
CA THR A 89 -13.56 -25.51 -30.45
C THR A 89 -14.74 -24.76 -29.82
N PRO A 90 -15.43 -25.29 -28.79
CA PRO A 90 -16.56 -24.59 -28.18
C PRO A 90 -16.15 -23.30 -27.48
N GLU A 91 -16.79 -22.19 -27.82
CA GLU A 91 -16.60 -20.92 -27.12
C GLU A 91 -17.30 -20.95 -25.75
N VAL A 92 -16.52 -20.76 -24.68
CA VAL A 92 -17.00 -20.67 -23.29
C VAL A 92 -16.65 -19.29 -22.74
N ALA A 93 -17.66 -18.49 -22.40
CA ALA A 93 -17.45 -17.17 -21.83
C ALA A 93 -16.84 -17.24 -20.42
N SER A 94 -15.98 -16.28 -20.06
CA SER A 94 -15.24 -16.23 -18.77
C SER A 94 -16.11 -16.08 -17.50
N GLY A 95 -17.42 -15.89 -17.67
CA GLY A 95 -18.43 -15.91 -16.61
C GLY A 95 -19.46 -17.04 -16.73
N ALA A 96 -19.34 -17.93 -17.71
CA ALA A 96 -20.26 -19.06 -17.88
C ALA A 96 -20.08 -20.09 -16.75
N ALA A 97 -21.18 -20.64 -16.24
CA ALA A 97 -21.14 -21.80 -15.36
C ALA A 97 -20.96 -23.07 -16.21
N VAL A 98 -20.10 -23.97 -15.75
CA VAL A 98 -19.84 -25.28 -16.35
C VAL A 98 -20.01 -26.33 -15.26
N LEU A 99 -20.70 -27.44 -15.56
CA LEU A 99 -20.76 -28.60 -14.69
C LEU A 99 -19.74 -29.63 -15.17
N PHE A 100 -18.80 -30.02 -14.31
CA PHE A 100 -17.95 -31.17 -14.53
C PHE A 100 -18.55 -32.39 -13.82
N GLU A 101 -18.81 -33.48 -14.56
CA GLU A 101 -19.15 -34.78 -14.00
C GLU A 101 -17.86 -35.58 -13.80
N LEU A 102 -17.58 -35.93 -12.55
CA LEU A 102 -16.47 -36.78 -12.14
C LEU A 102 -16.99 -38.20 -11.87
N PRO A 103 -16.35 -39.24 -12.42
CA PRO A 103 -16.81 -40.62 -12.27
C PRO A 103 -16.58 -41.16 -10.86
N SER A 104 -15.46 -40.80 -10.21
CA SER A 104 -15.18 -41.13 -8.81
C SER A 104 -15.21 -39.90 -7.91
N ALA A 105 -15.41 -40.15 -6.62
CA ALA A 105 -15.23 -39.18 -5.56
C ALA A 105 -13.77 -38.76 -5.37
N ASP A 106 -12.85 -39.68 -5.60
CA ASP A 106 -11.41 -39.49 -5.35
C ASP A 106 -10.73 -38.58 -6.38
N ASP A 107 -11.41 -38.33 -7.52
CA ASP A 107 -10.99 -37.34 -8.52
C ASP A 107 -11.23 -35.90 -8.02
N LEU A 108 -12.19 -35.67 -7.12
CA LEU A 108 -12.61 -34.34 -6.70
C LEU A 108 -11.47 -33.50 -6.10
N PRO A 109 -10.66 -34.00 -5.14
CA PRO A 109 -9.56 -33.22 -4.58
C PRO A 109 -8.52 -32.83 -5.64
N ALA A 110 -8.24 -33.69 -6.62
CA ALA A 110 -7.30 -33.40 -7.69
C ALA A 110 -7.81 -32.29 -8.61
N VAL A 111 -9.06 -32.37 -9.06
CA VAL A 111 -9.69 -31.38 -9.96
C VAL A 111 -9.90 -30.04 -9.24
N VAL A 112 -10.35 -30.05 -7.98
CA VAL A 112 -10.50 -28.83 -7.16
C VAL A 112 -9.16 -28.15 -6.94
N THR A 113 -8.11 -28.91 -6.63
CA THR A 113 -6.74 -28.37 -6.43
C THR A 113 -6.16 -27.82 -7.73
N GLU A 114 -6.42 -28.46 -8.88
CA GLU A 114 -6.06 -27.95 -10.21
C GLU A 114 -6.70 -26.59 -10.47
N LEU A 115 -8.02 -26.48 -10.25
CA LEU A 115 -8.79 -25.25 -10.46
C LEU A 115 -8.36 -24.12 -9.51
N LEU A 116 -8.12 -24.43 -8.23
CA LEU A 116 -7.59 -23.47 -7.25
C LEU A 116 -6.17 -22.99 -7.65
N ARG A 117 -5.29 -23.90 -8.07
CA ARG A 117 -3.94 -23.57 -8.57
C ARG A 117 -3.97 -22.69 -9.82
N LEU A 118 -4.98 -22.87 -10.67
CA LEU A 118 -5.24 -22.05 -11.85
C LEU A 118 -6.06 -20.78 -11.55
N GLY A 119 -6.25 -20.42 -10.28
CA GLY A 119 -6.85 -19.15 -9.86
C GLY A 119 -8.37 -19.09 -9.95
N ASN A 120 -9.08 -20.23 -9.95
CA ASN A 120 -10.54 -20.27 -9.89
C ASN A 120 -11.02 -20.86 -8.55
N ASP A 121 -11.49 -19.97 -7.67
CA ASP A 121 -12.11 -20.25 -6.37
C ASP A 121 -13.65 -20.40 -6.46
N ARG A 122 -14.26 -20.06 -7.60
CA ARG A 122 -15.72 -20.01 -7.82
C ARG A 122 -16.29 -21.39 -8.11
N GLN A 123 -16.06 -22.30 -7.19
CA GLN A 123 -16.35 -23.73 -7.27
C GLN A 123 -17.41 -24.13 -6.24
N GLY A 124 -18.33 -25.01 -6.63
CA GLY A 124 -19.18 -25.72 -5.68
C GLY A 124 -19.51 -27.11 -6.18
N PHE A 125 -19.55 -28.09 -5.28
CA PHE A 125 -19.69 -29.51 -5.62
C PHE A 125 -21.00 -30.10 -5.08
N ARG A 126 -21.43 -31.24 -5.65
CA ARG A 126 -22.53 -32.04 -5.12
C ARG A 126 -22.33 -33.51 -5.43
N TRP A 127 -22.51 -34.33 -4.40
CA TRP A 127 -22.50 -35.79 -4.48
C TRP A 127 -23.80 -36.34 -5.07
N PHE A 128 -23.67 -37.39 -5.87
CA PHE A 128 -24.79 -38.21 -6.34
C PHE A 128 -24.47 -39.68 -6.10
N ALA A 129 -25.43 -40.44 -5.58
CA ALA A 129 -25.29 -41.89 -5.49
C ALA A 129 -25.30 -42.50 -6.91
N ALA A 130 -24.44 -43.48 -7.14
CA ALA A 130 -24.59 -44.41 -8.25
C ALA A 130 -24.98 -45.80 -7.69
N ASP A 131 -25.32 -46.74 -8.58
CA ASP A 131 -25.58 -48.13 -8.19
C ASP A 131 -24.25 -48.86 -7.92
N GLY A 132 -23.66 -48.60 -6.75
CA GLY A 132 -22.37 -49.11 -6.27
C GLY A 132 -21.87 -48.34 -5.05
N ASP A 133 -20.67 -48.66 -4.55
CA ASP A 133 -20.00 -47.84 -3.52
C ASP A 133 -19.39 -46.55 -4.11
N ASP A 134 -19.21 -46.50 -5.44
CA ASP A 134 -18.70 -45.34 -6.18
C ASP A 134 -19.70 -44.17 -6.14
N ARG A 135 -19.24 -43.02 -5.64
CA ARG A 135 -20.03 -41.78 -5.58
C ARG A 135 -19.61 -40.85 -6.72
N ARG A 136 -20.53 -40.54 -7.63
CA ARG A 136 -20.31 -39.54 -8.68
C ARG A 136 -20.38 -38.13 -8.10
N VAL A 137 -19.69 -37.18 -8.73
CA VAL A 137 -19.69 -35.77 -8.32
C VAL A 137 -20.05 -34.88 -9.49
N LEU A 138 -20.91 -33.89 -9.26
CA LEU A 138 -20.99 -32.72 -10.13
C LEU A 138 -20.25 -31.55 -9.46
N LEU A 139 -19.18 -31.08 -10.11
CA LEU A 139 -18.42 -29.90 -9.72
C LEU A 139 -18.82 -28.73 -10.63
N ARG A 140 -19.55 -27.76 -10.08
CA ARG A 140 -19.96 -26.54 -10.75
C ARG A 140 -18.87 -25.48 -10.62
N VAL A 141 -18.36 -25.00 -11.74
CA VAL A 141 -17.28 -23.99 -11.80
C VAL A 141 -17.75 -22.80 -12.63
N ILE A 142 -17.53 -21.58 -12.14
CA ILE A 142 -17.84 -20.35 -12.89
C ILE A 142 -16.57 -19.88 -13.63
N GLY A 143 -16.60 -19.89 -14.95
CA GLY A 143 -15.48 -19.51 -15.83
C GLY A 143 -14.24 -20.38 -15.64
N PRO A 144 -14.31 -21.72 -15.82
CA PRO A 144 -13.17 -22.60 -15.63
C PRO A 144 -12.00 -22.28 -16.59
N PRO A 145 -10.75 -22.58 -16.20
CA PRO A 145 -9.58 -22.44 -17.06
C PRO A 145 -9.68 -23.27 -18.34
N TYR A 146 -9.11 -22.75 -19.43
CA TYR A 146 -9.13 -23.41 -20.74
C TYR A 146 -8.50 -24.81 -20.73
N TYR A 147 -7.45 -25.04 -19.93
CA TYR A 147 -6.79 -26.34 -19.83
C TYR A 147 -7.71 -27.44 -19.26
N THR A 148 -8.48 -27.13 -18.22
CA THR A 148 -9.43 -28.08 -17.61
C THR A 148 -10.62 -28.34 -18.54
N LEU A 149 -11.07 -27.33 -19.31
CA LEU A 149 -12.04 -27.53 -20.41
C LEU A 149 -11.48 -28.42 -21.52
N LEU A 150 -10.20 -28.26 -21.88
CA LEU A 150 -9.55 -29.08 -22.91
C LEU A 150 -9.48 -30.56 -22.51
N ARG A 151 -9.13 -30.87 -21.25
CA ARG A 151 -9.19 -32.26 -20.76
C ARG A 151 -10.60 -32.85 -20.79
N ALA A 152 -11.63 -32.05 -20.56
CA ALA A 152 -13.02 -32.50 -20.66
C ALA A 152 -13.51 -32.69 -22.11
N LEU A 153 -12.84 -32.11 -23.12
CA LEU A 153 -13.13 -32.34 -24.55
C LEU A 153 -12.63 -33.71 -25.04
N ASP A 154 -11.65 -34.31 -24.37
CA ASP A 154 -11.25 -35.72 -24.56
C ASP A 154 -12.29 -36.71 -23.98
N GLY A 155 -13.33 -36.20 -23.31
CA GLY A 155 -14.44 -36.96 -22.77
C GLY A 155 -14.00 -37.91 -21.64
N PRO A 156 -14.61 -39.10 -21.50
CA PRO A 156 -14.28 -40.02 -20.40
C PRO A 156 -12.83 -40.52 -20.39
N ALA A 157 -12.08 -40.36 -21.49
CA ALA A 157 -10.64 -40.64 -21.52
C ALA A 157 -9.81 -39.59 -20.75
N GLY A 158 -10.32 -38.36 -20.59
CA GLY A 158 -9.74 -37.31 -19.75
C GLY A 158 -10.09 -37.39 -18.26
N GLY A 159 -10.84 -38.43 -17.84
CA GLY A 159 -11.27 -38.63 -16.45
C GLY A 159 -12.42 -37.73 -15.99
N MET A 160 -13.01 -36.92 -16.88
CA MET A 160 -14.14 -36.03 -16.57
C MET A 160 -14.98 -35.75 -17.82
N ARG A 161 -16.26 -35.41 -17.63
CA ARG A 161 -17.08 -34.77 -18.69
C ARG A 161 -17.41 -33.35 -18.27
N ALA A 162 -17.55 -32.43 -19.21
CA ALA A 162 -18.06 -31.08 -18.95
C ALA A 162 -19.40 -30.87 -19.66
N TYR A 163 -20.29 -30.07 -19.06
CA TYR A 163 -21.58 -29.70 -19.62
C TYR A 163 -21.79 -28.18 -19.56
N LEU A 164 -22.38 -27.62 -20.62
CA LEU A 164 -22.77 -26.21 -20.74
C LEU A 164 -24.29 -26.07 -20.72
N GLU A 165 -24.81 -25.05 -20.02
CA GLU A 165 -26.24 -24.71 -20.08
C GLU A 165 -26.57 -24.12 -21.47
N ARG A 166 -27.35 -24.85 -22.29
CA ARG A 166 -27.76 -24.43 -23.64
C ARG A 166 -29.20 -23.92 -23.69
N ALA A 167 -30.01 -24.21 -22.67
CA ALA A 167 -31.30 -23.60 -22.37
C ALA A 167 -31.55 -23.69 -20.85
N PRO A 168 -32.49 -22.91 -20.25
CA PRO A 168 -32.67 -22.90 -18.80
C PRO A 168 -32.94 -24.30 -18.22
N ARG A 169 -32.07 -24.73 -17.30
CA ARG A 169 -32.04 -26.06 -16.67
C ARG A 169 -31.72 -27.22 -17.63
N VAL A 170 -31.15 -26.94 -18.80
CA VAL A 170 -30.75 -27.92 -19.83
C VAL A 170 -29.24 -27.82 -20.09
N TRP A 171 -28.50 -28.81 -19.62
CA TRP A 171 -27.05 -28.90 -19.69
C TRP A 171 -26.64 -29.94 -20.74
N VAL A 172 -25.82 -29.54 -21.70
CA VAL A 172 -25.40 -30.37 -22.83
C VAL A 172 -23.89 -30.59 -22.77
N GLU A 173 -23.45 -31.81 -23.06
CA GLU A 173 -22.03 -32.19 -23.07
C GLU A 173 -21.19 -31.28 -23.98
N LEU A 174 -20.03 -30.86 -23.48
CA LEU A 174 -19.13 -29.91 -24.12
C LEU A 174 -18.67 -30.43 -25.49
N GLY A 175 -18.82 -29.61 -26.53
CA GLY A 175 -18.58 -30.01 -27.92
C GLY A 175 -19.80 -30.61 -28.64
N TYR A 176 -20.96 -30.66 -27.98
CA TYR A 176 -22.23 -31.09 -28.57
C TYR A 176 -23.35 -30.07 -28.35
N THR A 177 -24.37 -30.15 -29.19
CA THR A 177 -25.60 -29.37 -29.08
C THR A 177 -26.83 -30.25 -29.38
N HIS A 178 -27.95 -29.99 -28.70
CA HIS A 178 -29.19 -30.69 -29.00
C HIS A 178 -29.96 -29.91 -30.09
N PRO A 179 -30.38 -30.55 -31.20
CA PRO A 179 -31.06 -29.85 -32.30
C PRO A 179 -32.34 -29.09 -31.90
N LEU A 180 -32.93 -29.41 -30.74
CA LEU A 180 -34.13 -28.78 -30.19
C LEU A 180 -33.86 -28.00 -28.89
N ALA A 181 -32.60 -27.76 -28.50
CA ALA A 181 -32.22 -27.25 -27.17
C ALA A 181 -33.06 -26.05 -26.68
N ALA A 182 -33.23 -25.02 -27.52
CA ALA A 182 -33.99 -23.81 -27.18
C ALA A 182 -35.52 -24.02 -27.03
N GLN A 183 -36.04 -25.20 -27.39
CA GLN A 183 -37.44 -25.60 -27.27
C GLN A 183 -37.68 -26.49 -26.04
N LEU A 184 -36.60 -27.03 -25.44
CA LEU A 184 -36.67 -27.88 -24.26
C LEU A 184 -37.07 -27.08 -23.01
N ARG A 185 -37.89 -27.69 -22.15
CA ARG A 185 -38.28 -27.14 -20.85
C ARG A 185 -38.29 -28.26 -19.82
N VAL A 186 -37.34 -28.23 -18.88
CA VAL A 186 -37.31 -29.15 -17.75
C VAL A 186 -38.27 -28.66 -16.66
N ALA A 187 -38.85 -29.59 -15.90
CA ALA A 187 -39.73 -29.32 -14.77
C ALA A 187 -39.11 -28.34 -13.77
N GLU A 188 -39.97 -27.63 -13.03
CA GLU A 188 -39.50 -26.78 -11.93
C GLU A 188 -38.99 -27.64 -10.77
N GLY A 189 -37.84 -27.27 -10.21
CA GLY A 189 -37.12 -28.09 -9.24
C GLY A 189 -36.25 -29.19 -9.86
N GLN A 190 -36.06 -29.26 -11.19
CA GLN A 190 -35.17 -30.24 -11.85
C GLN A 190 -34.32 -29.61 -12.96
N PHE A 191 -33.19 -30.24 -13.29
CA PHE A 191 -32.37 -29.97 -14.48
C PHE A 191 -32.02 -31.27 -15.21
N ALA A 192 -31.71 -31.18 -16.50
CA ALA A 192 -31.33 -32.31 -17.35
C ALA A 192 -29.87 -32.21 -17.79
N LEU A 193 -29.11 -33.31 -17.66
CA LEU A 193 -27.84 -33.53 -18.33
C LEU A 193 -28.09 -34.33 -19.61
N LEU A 194 -27.59 -33.84 -20.74
CA LEU A 194 -27.68 -34.48 -22.06
C LEU A 194 -26.27 -34.89 -22.52
N THR A 195 -26.04 -36.20 -22.61
CA THR A 195 -24.74 -36.83 -22.91
C THR A 195 -24.80 -37.57 -24.25
N ALA A 196 -23.73 -37.50 -25.05
CA ALA A 196 -23.69 -38.08 -26.39
C ALA A 196 -23.76 -39.63 -26.35
N PRO A 197 -24.45 -40.28 -27.32
CA PRO A 197 -25.15 -39.67 -28.46
C PRO A 197 -26.60 -39.23 -28.17
N ALA A 198 -27.31 -39.88 -27.23
CA ALA A 198 -28.74 -39.67 -26.96
C ALA A 198 -29.13 -40.14 -25.54
N THR A 199 -28.34 -39.77 -24.55
CA THR A 199 -28.53 -40.13 -23.13
C THR A 199 -29.00 -38.91 -22.36
N TRP A 200 -30.05 -39.07 -21.56
CA TRP A 200 -30.64 -38.01 -20.74
C TRP A 200 -30.65 -38.46 -19.27
N GLN A 201 -30.17 -37.62 -18.37
CA GLN A 201 -30.28 -37.81 -16.92
C GLN A 201 -31.00 -36.60 -16.32
N PHE A 202 -32.13 -36.82 -15.65
CA PHE A 202 -32.85 -35.78 -14.91
C PHE A 202 -32.43 -35.79 -13.44
N LEU A 203 -32.07 -34.64 -12.90
CA LEU A 203 -31.54 -34.48 -11.55
C LEU A 203 -32.29 -33.36 -10.83
N ASP A 204 -32.64 -33.58 -9.56
CA ASP A 204 -33.33 -32.56 -8.76
C ASP A 204 -32.42 -31.37 -8.49
N ALA A 205 -32.96 -30.15 -8.59
CA ALA A 205 -32.26 -28.91 -8.35
C ALA A 205 -32.12 -28.64 -6.84
N ALA A 206 -30.95 -28.93 -6.30
CA ALA A 206 -30.51 -28.62 -4.95
C ALA A 206 -29.25 -27.73 -5.01
N PRO A 207 -28.92 -26.98 -3.94
CA PRO A 207 -27.68 -26.21 -3.89
C PRO A 207 -26.44 -27.09 -4.12
N PHE A 208 -25.40 -26.47 -4.64
CA PHE A 208 -24.04 -27.00 -4.60
C PHE A 208 -23.39 -26.48 -3.31
N HIS A 209 -22.64 -27.34 -2.63
CA HIS A 209 -21.84 -26.96 -1.46
C HIS A 209 -20.61 -26.19 -1.92
N ASP A 210 -20.24 -25.13 -1.21
CA ASP A 210 -19.00 -24.42 -1.45
C ASP A 210 -17.80 -25.33 -1.09
N VAL A 211 -16.72 -25.28 -1.88
CA VAL A 211 -15.49 -26.05 -1.60
C VAL A 211 -14.94 -25.77 -0.20
N TYR A 212 -15.11 -24.55 0.30
CA TYR A 212 -14.63 -24.16 1.63
C TYR A 212 -15.50 -24.70 2.79
N GLU A 213 -16.73 -25.16 2.55
CA GLU A 213 -17.56 -25.83 3.58
C GLU A 213 -16.88 -27.10 4.13
N LEU A 214 -16.02 -27.75 3.34
CA LEU A 214 -15.22 -28.90 3.78
C LEU A 214 -14.03 -28.53 4.69
N THR A 215 -13.70 -27.24 4.80
CA THR A 215 -12.63 -26.72 5.66
C THR A 215 -13.14 -26.05 6.94
N GLU A 216 -14.44 -25.75 7.01
CA GLU A 216 -15.10 -25.42 8.27
C GLU A 216 -15.42 -26.71 9.03
N PHE A 217 -14.93 -26.83 10.27
CA PHE A 217 -15.24 -27.97 11.14
C PHE A 217 -16.38 -27.60 12.09
N PRO A 218 -17.65 -27.92 11.78
CA PRO A 218 -18.74 -27.78 12.73
C PRO A 218 -18.56 -28.77 13.88
N LEU A 219 -18.02 -28.27 15.00
CA LEU A 219 -17.97 -29.04 16.25
C LEU A 219 -19.39 -29.50 16.61
N PRO A 220 -19.62 -30.80 16.89
CA PRO A 220 -20.96 -31.32 17.05
C PRO A 220 -21.66 -30.69 18.24
N ALA A 221 -22.74 -29.95 17.97
CA ALA A 221 -23.66 -29.43 18.97
C ALA A 221 -24.52 -30.57 19.55
N ALA A 222 -23.88 -31.52 20.23
CA ALA A 222 -24.55 -32.57 20.97
C ALA A 222 -25.41 -31.91 22.07
N PRO A 223 -26.73 -32.17 22.12
CA PRO A 223 -27.60 -31.64 23.16
C PRO A 223 -27.36 -32.41 24.47
N VAL A 224 -26.25 -32.11 25.14
CA VAL A 224 -25.95 -32.68 26.45
C VAL A 224 -26.87 -32.01 27.47
N ALA A 225 -27.83 -32.78 27.97
CA ALA A 225 -28.70 -32.38 29.07
C ALA A 225 -27.91 -32.36 30.39
N TRP A 226 -27.10 -31.32 30.59
CA TRP A 226 -26.47 -31.04 31.88
C TRP A 226 -27.54 -30.56 32.87
N GLU A 227 -27.92 -31.41 33.82
CA GLU A 227 -28.44 -30.89 35.08
C GLU A 227 -27.31 -30.12 35.80
N PRO A 228 -27.60 -28.97 36.44
CA PRO A 228 -26.57 -28.12 37.03
C PRO A 228 -25.99 -28.75 38.30
N ALA A 229 -24.91 -29.51 38.13
CA ALA A 229 -24.04 -29.89 39.24
C ALA A 229 -23.48 -28.63 39.93
N PRO A 230 -23.32 -28.64 41.27
CA PRO A 230 -22.74 -27.51 41.99
C PRO A 230 -21.32 -27.22 41.48
N THR A 231 -21.01 -25.94 41.32
CA THR A 231 -19.76 -25.48 40.70
C THR A 231 -18.54 -26.08 41.42
N PRO A 232 -17.62 -26.77 40.70
CA PRO A 232 -16.36 -27.21 41.30
C PRO A 232 -15.52 -26.00 41.75
N GLU A 233 -14.73 -26.18 42.81
CA GLU A 233 -14.03 -25.06 43.46
C GLU A 233 -13.08 -24.31 42.50
N PRO A 234 -12.89 -22.98 42.68
CA PRO A 234 -12.04 -22.19 41.79
C PRO A 234 -10.60 -22.69 41.74
N VAL A 235 -10.09 -22.96 40.52
CA VAL A 235 -8.71 -23.41 40.31
C VAL A 235 -7.72 -22.35 40.80
N SER A 236 -7.03 -22.64 41.91
CA SER A 236 -6.07 -21.73 42.52
C SER A 236 -4.75 -21.69 41.74
N VAL A 237 -4.44 -20.53 41.15
CA VAL A 237 -3.18 -20.29 40.42
C VAL A 237 -2.25 -19.41 41.28
N PRO A 238 -1.16 -19.96 41.85
CA PRO A 238 -0.30 -19.21 42.77
C PRO A 238 0.57 -18.18 42.04
N LEU A 239 0.52 -16.93 42.52
CA LEU A 239 1.41 -15.86 42.09
C LEU A 239 2.86 -16.10 42.57
N ARG A 240 3.85 -15.72 41.75
CA ARG A 240 5.29 -15.91 42.03
C ARG A 240 6.12 -14.70 41.58
N LEU A 241 7.27 -14.48 42.24
CA LEU A 241 8.29 -13.51 41.79
C LEU A 241 9.33 -14.19 40.90
N THR A 242 9.37 -13.81 39.63
CA THR A 242 10.39 -14.26 38.65
C THR A 242 11.42 -13.15 38.37
N ALA A 243 12.51 -13.49 37.68
CA ALA A 243 13.52 -12.50 37.27
C ALA A 243 12.92 -11.40 36.38
N GLY A 244 13.32 -10.15 36.65
CA GLY A 244 12.85 -8.93 36.00
C GLY A 244 13.94 -8.22 35.19
N ASN A 245 13.79 -6.91 35.01
CA ASN A 245 14.75 -6.07 34.29
C ASN A 245 15.89 -5.63 35.24
N ALA A 246 17.13 -5.56 34.75
CA ALA A 246 18.26 -5.08 35.55
C ALA A 246 18.25 -3.55 35.74
N ALA A 247 17.62 -2.79 34.84
CA ALA A 247 17.54 -1.32 34.88
C ALA A 247 16.36 -0.79 35.72
N ASP A 248 16.07 -1.43 36.85
CA ASP A 248 15.02 -1.02 37.79
C ASP A 248 15.59 -0.04 38.83
N VAL A 249 14.96 1.14 39.01
CA VAL A 249 15.34 2.12 40.05
C VAL A 249 14.53 1.87 41.33
N ALA A 250 15.16 2.04 42.49
CA ALA A 250 14.52 1.90 43.81
C ALA A 250 13.82 3.19 44.25
N GLU A 251 12.67 3.04 44.92
CA GLU A 251 11.90 4.13 45.57
C GLU A 251 11.51 3.79 47.02
N LEU A 252 11.72 2.54 47.46
CA LEU A 252 11.43 2.06 48.81
C LEU A 252 12.49 1.04 49.24
N TRP A 253 12.92 1.08 50.49
CA TRP A 253 13.91 0.17 51.07
C TRP A 253 13.39 -0.38 52.41
N VAL A 254 13.57 -1.67 52.64
CA VAL A 254 13.16 -2.35 53.90
C VAL A 254 14.41 -2.84 54.62
N LEU A 255 14.59 -2.41 55.87
CA LEU A 255 15.73 -2.70 56.74
C LEU A 255 15.27 -3.59 57.90
N ARG A 256 15.96 -4.72 58.10
CA ARG A 256 15.67 -5.68 59.20
C ARG A 256 16.86 -5.90 60.13
N ASP A 257 18.07 -5.97 59.56
CA ASP A 257 19.30 -6.22 60.33
C ASP A 257 19.82 -4.89 60.91
N ASP A 258 19.59 -4.65 62.20
CA ASP A 258 19.83 -3.36 62.87
C ASP A 258 19.21 -2.16 62.11
N PRO A 259 17.86 -2.04 62.14
CA PRO A 259 17.15 -0.98 61.42
C PRO A 259 17.36 0.41 62.02
N VAL A 260 17.84 0.50 63.26
CA VAL A 260 18.11 1.79 63.92
C VAL A 260 19.54 2.22 63.61
N GLY A 261 20.54 1.38 63.82
CA GLY A 261 21.93 1.71 63.50
C GLY A 261 22.18 1.99 62.01
N GLN A 262 21.46 1.31 61.10
CA GLN A 262 21.49 1.66 59.67
C GLN A 262 20.84 3.03 59.36
N LEU A 263 19.79 3.43 60.09
CA LEU A 263 19.21 4.78 59.95
C LEU A 263 20.12 5.85 60.57
N ASP A 264 20.69 5.59 61.75
CA ASP A 264 21.63 6.51 62.43
C ASP A 264 22.88 6.75 61.58
N ALA A 265 23.40 5.71 60.92
CA ALA A 265 24.51 5.84 59.97
C ALA A 265 24.10 6.65 58.73
N LEU A 266 22.94 6.34 58.13
CA LEU A 266 22.43 7.10 56.99
C LEU A 266 22.22 8.58 57.32
N VAL A 267 21.67 8.91 58.50
CA VAL A 267 21.45 10.29 58.94
C VAL A 267 22.76 11.02 59.26
N ARG A 268 23.75 10.32 59.81
CA ARG A 268 25.09 10.89 60.12
C ARG A 268 25.86 11.31 58.88
N ASP A 269 25.75 10.53 57.80
CA ASP A 269 26.54 10.71 56.58
C ASP A 269 25.76 11.44 55.45
N ALA A 270 24.48 11.73 55.65
CA ALA A 270 23.61 12.42 54.67
C ALA A 270 23.63 13.96 54.81
N ASP A 271 23.36 14.66 53.71
CA ASP A 271 23.03 16.09 53.75
C ASP A 271 21.53 16.32 54.00
N GLU A 272 21.19 17.54 54.45
CA GLU A 272 19.81 17.99 54.69
C GLU A 272 18.90 17.79 53.47
N ARG A 273 19.47 17.90 52.26
CA ARG A 273 18.74 17.72 50.99
C ARG A 273 18.40 16.27 50.72
N LEU A 274 19.16 15.31 51.24
CA LEU A 274 18.84 13.89 51.16
C LEU A 274 17.79 13.51 52.21
N THR A 275 17.93 13.96 53.46
CA THR A 275 16.94 13.67 54.52
C THR A 275 15.56 14.27 54.21
N GLN A 276 15.50 15.52 53.71
CA GLN A 276 14.27 16.17 53.23
C GLN A 276 13.57 15.44 52.07
N ARG A 277 14.25 14.52 51.37
CA ARG A 277 13.68 13.72 50.26
C ARG A 277 13.20 12.34 50.68
N LEU A 278 13.44 11.93 51.93
CA LEU A 278 13.09 10.62 52.46
C LEU A 278 11.98 10.73 53.50
N MET A 279 11.12 9.71 53.52
CA MET A 279 10.20 9.44 54.61
C MET A 279 10.51 8.07 55.18
N PHE A 280 10.28 7.89 56.48
CA PHE A 280 10.51 6.62 57.17
C PHE A 280 9.28 6.21 57.99
N ALA A 281 9.07 4.90 58.10
CA ALA A 281 8.14 4.30 59.04
C ALA A 281 8.86 3.18 59.81
N VAL A 282 8.58 3.06 61.12
CA VAL A 282 9.07 1.97 61.96
C VAL A 282 7.89 1.07 62.31
N ALA A 283 8.06 -0.23 62.09
CA ALA A 283 7.05 -1.25 62.33
C ALA A 283 7.64 -2.44 63.11
N ALA A 284 6.77 -3.36 63.52
CA ALA A 284 7.16 -4.71 63.93
C ALA A 284 6.73 -5.70 62.84
N ALA A 285 7.59 -6.64 62.50
CA ALA A 285 7.22 -7.80 61.69
C ALA A 285 6.42 -8.82 62.52
N ALA A 286 5.87 -9.84 61.85
CA ALA A 286 5.01 -10.85 62.48
C ALA A 286 5.73 -11.74 63.52
N ASP A 287 7.06 -11.72 63.55
CA ASP A 287 7.92 -12.38 64.53
C ASP A 287 8.33 -11.45 65.72
N GLY A 288 7.84 -10.21 65.73
CA GLY A 288 8.17 -9.19 66.72
C GLY A 288 9.49 -8.44 66.46
N THR A 289 10.23 -8.75 65.39
CA THR A 289 11.43 -7.99 65.03
C THR A 289 11.06 -6.57 64.59
N ARG A 290 11.87 -5.59 64.97
CA ARG A 290 11.70 -4.20 64.52
C ARG A 290 12.16 -4.10 63.06
N VAL A 291 11.39 -3.39 62.25
CA VAL A 291 11.66 -3.14 60.82
C VAL A 291 11.55 -1.65 60.55
N ALA A 292 12.52 -1.09 59.81
CA ALA A 292 12.40 0.26 59.26
C ALA A 292 12.12 0.20 57.76
N VAL A 293 11.27 1.10 57.28
CA VAL A 293 10.92 1.24 55.86
C VAL A 293 11.19 2.66 55.43
N LEU A 294 12.19 2.86 54.57
CA LEU A 294 12.48 4.13 53.92
C LEU A 294 11.73 4.21 52.59
N ARG A 295 11.20 5.38 52.24
CA ARG A 295 10.49 5.64 50.99
C ARG A 295 10.83 7.04 50.47
N THR A 296 11.00 7.18 49.16
CA THR A 296 11.21 8.50 48.53
C THR A 296 9.94 9.34 48.57
N ARG A 297 10.06 10.62 48.90
CA ARG A 297 8.96 11.59 48.72
C ARG A 297 8.60 11.76 47.24
N PRO A 298 7.31 11.83 46.89
CA PRO A 298 6.89 12.12 45.50
C PRO A 298 7.53 13.41 44.97
N SER A 299 8.33 13.28 43.91
CA SER A 299 9.12 14.38 43.35
C SER A 299 9.24 14.28 41.83
N LYS A 300 9.72 15.37 41.21
CA LYS A 300 10.13 15.39 39.79
C LYS A 300 11.61 15.06 39.61
N LEU A 301 12.37 14.97 40.70
CA LEU A 301 13.77 14.52 40.69
C LEU A 301 13.83 12.99 40.68
N ALA A 302 14.84 12.42 40.01
CA ALA A 302 15.09 10.98 40.06
C ALA A 302 15.35 10.50 41.50
N PRO A 303 14.89 9.29 41.90
CA PRO A 303 15.17 8.74 43.23
C PRO A 303 16.65 8.79 43.61
N PRO A 304 17.01 9.07 44.88
CA PRO A 304 18.39 9.02 45.33
C PRO A 304 18.87 7.56 45.40
N GLU A 305 20.12 7.33 45.03
CA GLU A 305 20.80 6.06 45.29
C GLU A 305 21.24 6.04 46.77
N LEU A 306 20.82 5.02 47.53
CA LEU A 306 21.15 4.86 48.95
C LEU A 306 22.09 3.65 49.13
N ALA A 307 23.26 3.88 49.70
CA ALA A 307 24.28 2.85 49.95
C ALA A 307 23.99 2.04 51.24
N LEU A 308 22.84 1.37 51.29
CA LEU A 308 22.40 0.58 52.44
C LEU A 308 22.82 -0.89 52.31
N GLU A 309 23.82 -1.32 53.08
CA GLU A 309 24.41 -2.67 52.96
C GLU A 309 23.43 -3.82 53.23
N LYS A 310 22.43 -3.63 54.12
CA LYS A 310 21.51 -4.68 54.57
C LYS A 310 20.04 -4.26 54.43
N ALA A 311 19.72 -3.61 53.30
CA ALA A 311 18.35 -3.23 52.94
C ALA A 311 17.91 -3.92 51.65
N VAL A 312 16.67 -4.42 51.61
CA VAL A 312 16.07 -4.89 50.36
C VAL A 312 15.44 -3.71 49.64
N ALA A 313 15.84 -3.48 48.38
CA ALA A 313 15.37 -2.37 47.56
C ALA A 313 14.16 -2.77 46.68
N PHE A 314 13.17 -1.87 46.60
CA PHE A 314 11.91 -2.06 45.90
C PHE A 314 11.56 -0.87 44.99
N LYS A 315 10.80 -1.15 43.92
CA LYS A 315 10.31 -0.21 42.90
C LYS A 315 8.77 -0.20 42.85
N PRO A 316 8.10 0.89 42.41
CA PRO A 316 6.65 0.92 42.27
C PRO A 316 6.18 0.01 41.12
N TYR A 317 5.17 -0.82 41.36
CA TYR A 317 4.63 -1.70 40.34
C TYR A 317 3.53 -1.00 39.52
N TRP A 318 3.73 -0.91 38.21
CA TRP A 318 2.76 -0.32 37.26
C TRP A 318 2.24 1.07 37.68
N LYS A 319 3.11 1.88 38.29
CA LYS A 319 2.79 3.22 38.82
C LYS A 319 1.57 3.21 39.76
N LEU A 320 1.39 2.13 40.53
CA LEU A 320 0.55 2.11 41.72
C LEU A 320 1.38 2.73 42.87
N PRO A 321 0.94 3.82 43.53
CA PRO A 321 1.73 4.54 44.53
C PRO A 321 1.90 3.76 45.85
N ASN A 322 1.11 2.71 46.03
CA ASN A 322 0.98 1.90 47.23
C ASN A 322 1.40 0.41 47.04
N LEU A 323 1.97 0.02 45.89
CA LEU A 323 2.43 -1.36 45.65
C LEU A 323 3.85 -1.42 45.09
N PHE A 324 4.74 -2.11 45.82
CA PHE A 324 6.16 -2.17 45.53
C PHE A 324 6.66 -3.62 45.32
N LEU A 325 7.50 -3.82 44.30
CA LEU A 325 8.16 -5.10 44.00
C LEU A 325 9.68 -4.97 44.17
N PRO A 326 10.40 -6.05 44.54
CA PRO A 326 11.85 -6.02 44.59
C PRO A 326 12.48 -5.61 43.26
N VAL A 327 13.55 -4.82 43.32
CA VAL A 327 14.41 -4.49 42.17
C VAL A 327 14.90 -5.78 41.50
N GLY A 328 14.88 -5.85 40.17
CA GLY A 328 15.26 -7.05 39.43
C GLY A 328 14.23 -8.20 39.46
N ARG A 329 13.00 -7.99 39.96
CA ARG A 329 11.92 -8.98 39.97
C ARG A 329 10.64 -8.52 39.24
N ARG A 330 9.80 -9.49 38.87
CA ARG A 330 8.46 -9.29 38.28
C ARG A 330 7.46 -10.35 38.75
N LEU A 331 6.19 -9.97 38.86
CA LEU A 331 5.09 -10.88 39.18
C LEU A 331 4.76 -11.81 38.00
N HIS A 332 4.46 -13.08 38.29
CA HIS A 332 4.05 -14.08 37.31
C HIS A 332 2.94 -15.00 37.88
N PRO A 333 1.88 -15.35 37.11
CA PRO A 333 1.52 -14.79 35.80
C PRO A 333 1.27 -13.27 35.84
N GLN A 334 1.32 -12.61 34.68
CA GLN A 334 1.03 -11.18 34.60
C GLN A 334 -0.48 -10.95 34.65
N LEU A 335 -1.00 -10.53 35.80
CA LEU A 335 -2.41 -10.15 35.97
C LEU A 335 -2.63 -8.69 35.57
N ARG A 336 -3.82 -8.36 35.04
CA ARG A 336 -4.25 -6.99 34.67
C ARG A 336 -4.33 -6.02 35.88
N ARG A 337 -4.17 -4.71 35.64
CA ARG A 337 -3.89 -3.71 36.70
C ARG A 337 -4.97 -3.59 37.78
N ASP A 338 -6.24 -3.76 37.41
CA ASP A 338 -7.37 -3.79 38.34
C ASP A 338 -7.39 -5.09 39.18
N ALA A 339 -6.99 -6.23 38.61
CA ALA A 339 -6.87 -7.49 39.33
C ALA A 339 -5.67 -7.49 40.28
N VAL A 340 -4.52 -6.96 39.85
CA VAL A 340 -3.34 -6.73 40.70
C VAL A 340 -3.69 -5.83 41.88
N ARG A 341 -4.41 -4.72 41.63
CA ARG A 341 -4.87 -3.83 42.69
C ARG A 341 -5.76 -4.60 43.68
N ARG A 342 -6.83 -5.24 43.21
CA ARG A 342 -7.77 -5.98 44.07
C ARG A 342 -7.12 -7.09 44.90
N LEU A 343 -6.08 -7.74 44.39
CA LEU A 343 -5.44 -8.89 45.06
C LEU A 343 -4.29 -8.51 45.99
N LEU A 344 -3.63 -7.36 45.79
CA LEU A 344 -2.38 -7.01 46.48
C LEU A 344 -2.29 -5.57 47.00
N ALA A 345 -3.21 -4.68 46.64
CA ALA A 345 -3.13 -3.23 46.93
C ALA A 345 -4.50 -2.51 46.84
N ASP A 346 -5.55 -3.17 47.33
CA ASP A 346 -6.94 -2.70 47.19
C ASP A 346 -7.18 -1.46 48.06
N ASP A 347 -6.75 -1.58 49.33
CA ASP A 347 -6.62 -0.49 50.30
C ASP A 347 -5.60 0.56 49.83
N PRO A 348 -6.02 1.81 49.55
CA PRO A 348 -5.12 2.88 49.13
C PRO A 348 -4.26 3.44 50.27
N ASP A 349 -4.70 3.28 51.53
CA ASP A 349 -4.11 3.93 52.72
C ASP A 349 -3.03 3.06 53.37
N ARG A 350 -2.65 1.95 52.72
CA ARG A 350 -1.55 1.05 53.11
C ARG A 350 -0.52 0.92 51.99
N VAL A 351 0.74 1.17 52.32
CA VAL A 351 1.88 0.87 51.45
C VAL A 351 2.21 -0.61 51.57
N VAL A 352 2.13 -1.34 50.45
CA VAL A 352 2.38 -2.78 50.36
C VAL A 352 3.67 -3.05 49.58
N TRP A 353 4.49 -3.97 50.06
CA TRP A 353 5.64 -4.52 49.32
C TRP A 353 5.64 -6.06 49.32
N LEU A 354 6.13 -6.66 48.23
CA LEU A 354 6.20 -8.11 48.08
C LEU A 354 7.57 -8.63 48.50
N TYR A 355 7.77 -8.88 49.79
CA TYR A 355 9.06 -9.32 50.33
C TYR A 355 9.40 -10.75 49.82
N PRO A 356 10.61 -11.03 49.30
CA PRO A 356 10.94 -12.35 48.76
C PRO A 356 10.88 -13.46 49.81
N SER A 357 10.23 -14.58 49.49
CA SER A 357 10.27 -15.82 50.29
C SER A 357 10.82 -16.97 49.44
N GLY A 358 12.12 -17.22 49.57
CA GLY A 358 12.85 -18.19 48.75
C GLY A 358 13.02 -17.77 47.29
N ALA A 359 13.20 -18.76 46.40
CA ALA A 359 13.58 -18.50 45.01
C ALA A 359 12.50 -17.79 44.17
N SER A 360 11.22 -18.07 44.43
CA SER A 360 10.09 -17.51 43.66
C SER A 360 8.81 -17.21 44.47
N GLY A 361 8.79 -17.47 45.77
CA GLY A 361 7.70 -17.03 46.64
C GLY A 361 7.84 -15.56 47.02
N PHE A 362 6.75 -15.00 47.56
CA PHE A 362 6.78 -13.72 48.27
C PHE A 362 5.78 -13.71 49.42
N THR A 363 6.02 -12.82 50.38
CA THR A 363 5.09 -12.46 51.45
C THR A 363 4.66 -11.00 51.22
N PRO A 364 3.36 -10.71 51.03
CA PRO A 364 2.88 -9.33 50.99
C PRO A 364 2.91 -8.74 52.40
N GLU A 365 3.73 -7.72 52.61
CA GLU A 365 3.86 -6.99 53.86
C GLU A 365 3.39 -5.55 53.66
N SER A 366 2.84 -4.91 54.69
CA SER A 366 2.33 -3.54 54.54
C SER A 366 2.26 -2.74 55.84
N VAL A 367 2.43 -1.43 55.71
CA VAL A 367 2.37 -0.42 56.77
C VAL A 367 1.41 0.69 56.32
N PRO A 368 0.58 1.28 57.21
CA PRO A 368 -0.27 2.42 56.86
C PRO A 368 0.53 3.59 56.29
N ASP A 369 0.03 4.26 55.25
CA ASP A 369 0.72 5.41 54.63
C ASP A 369 0.92 6.55 55.65
N ALA A 370 -0.06 6.74 56.54
CA ALA A 370 -0.01 7.67 57.67
C ALA A 370 1.03 7.33 58.77
N ALA A 371 1.71 6.19 58.71
CA ALA A 371 2.83 5.86 59.61
C ALA A 371 4.18 6.40 59.12
N PHE A 372 4.27 6.87 57.86
CA PHE A 372 5.48 7.47 57.31
C PHE A 372 5.61 8.94 57.72
N ARG A 373 6.74 9.30 58.33
CA ARG A 373 7.11 10.67 58.77
C ARG A 373 8.25 11.23 57.93
N SER A 374 8.54 12.53 58.00
CA SER A 374 9.80 13.08 57.47
C SER A 374 10.97 12.37 58.18
N LEU A 375 12.04 12.00 57.47
CA LEU A 375 13.25 11.54 58.17
C LEU A 375 13.83 12.66 59.05
N GLU A 376 13.66 13.90 58.60
CA GLU A 376 13.92 15.16 59.31
C GLU A 376 13.19 15.29 60.66
N ASP A 377 11.97 14.72 60.81
CA ASP A 377 11.15 14.77 62.05
C ASP A 377 11.77 13.94 63.20
N TRP A 378 12.91 13.28 62.94
CA TRP A 378 13.58 12.32 63.83
C TRP A 378 15.05 12.70 64.11
N VAL A 379 15.54 13.81 63.56
CA VAL A 379 16.93 14.27 63.72
C VAL A 379 17.04 15.39 64.75
N ASP A 380 17.19 15.03 66.03
CA ASP A 380 17.54 15.98 67.09
C ASP A 380 19.06 16.23 67.11
N TYR A 381 19.47 17.46 66.77
CA TYR A 381 20.88 17.88 66.77
C TYR A 381 21.38 18.23 68.19
N VAL A 382 21.62 17.22 69.00
CA VAL A 382 22.08 17.38 70.40
C VAL A 382 23.61 17.55 70.50
N ILE A 383 24.06 18.73 70.94
CA ILE A 383 25.48 19.00 71.25
C ILE A 383 25.77 18.57 72.70
N GLU A 384 25.79 17.26 72.98
CA GLU A 384 26.04 16.73 74.32
C GLU A 384 27.53 16.62 74.68
N ALA A 385 28.39 16.26 73.71
CA ALA A 385 29.81 16.00 73.97
C ALA A 385 30.68 17.26 74.15
N GLU A 386 30.31 18.38 73.52
CA GLU A 386 31.14 19.59 73.41
C GLU A 386 30.56 20.81 74.17
N GLN A 387 29.49 20.64 74.96
CA GLN A 387 28.79 21.77 75.58
C GLN A 387 29.68 22.59 76.53
N ALA A 388 30.57 21.94 77.28
CA ALA A 388 31.51 22.59 78.20
C ALA A 388 32.62 23.39 77.49
N PRO A 389 33.41 22.83 76.54
CA PRO A 389 34.39 23.62 75.79
C PRO A 389 33.74 24.71 74.92
N LEU A 390 32.57 24.48 74.33
CA LEU A 390 31.87 25.52 73.56
C LEU A 390 31.40 26.69 74.43
N ALA A 391 30.98 26.46 75.68
CA ALA A 391 30.65 27.54 76.60
C ALA A 391 31.88 28.44 76.89
N ALA A 392 33.08 27.86 77.01
CA ALA A 392 34.32 28.61 77.16
C ALA A 392 34.68 29.38 75.88
N TRP A 393 34.48 28.78 74.70
CA TRP A 393 34.77 29.42 73.41
C TRP A 393 33.82 30.59 73.11
N ILE A 394 32.52 30.43 73.38
CA ILE A 394 31.52 31.50 73.27
C ILE A 394 31.84 32.67 74.21
N GLY A 395 32.32 32.38 75.42
CA GLY A 395 32.85 33.39 76.35
C GLY A 395 34.08 34.12 75.80
N ALA A 396 34.99 33.40 75.15
CA ALA A 396 36.23 33.96 74.57
C ALA A 396 36.03 34.72 73.24
N THR A 397 34.89 34.56 72.56
CA THR A 397 34.57 35.25 71.29
C THR A 397 33.80 36.57 71.44
N ARG A 398 33.46 36.99 72.67
CA ARG A 398 32.97 38.36 72.93
C ARG A 398 34.12 39.36 72.93
N PHE A 399 34.46 39.85 71.74
CA PHE A 399 35.30 41.05 71.57
C PHE A 399 34.45 42.27 71.23
N ASP A 400 34.79 43.39 71.86
CA ASP A 400 34.06 44.67 71.78
C ASP A 400 35.07 45.77 71.39
N PHE A 401 35.05 46.19 70.12
CA PHE A 401 35.95 47.21 69.58
C PHE A 401 35.32 47.98 68.39
N GLU A 402 35.71 49.24 68.25
CA GLU A 402 35.00 50.25 67.44
C GLU A 402 35.52 50.40 65.98
N HIS A 403 34.95 51.36 65.24
CA HIS A 403 35.08 51.57 63.80
C HIS A 403 36.47 51.96 63.28
N PHE A 404 36.77 51.55 62.03
CA PHE A 404 37.63 52.30 61.11
C PHE A 404 37.18 52.12 59.63
N VAL A 405 37.40 53.10 58.74
CA VAL A 405 36.71 53.21 57.43
C VAL A 405 37.61 53.62 56.24
N CYS A 406 37.82 52.66 55.33
CA CYS A 406 37.82 52.69 53.84
C CYS A 406 38.63 53.70 52.95
N THR A 407 38.77 53.31 51.66
CA THR A 407 39.33 54.03 50.46
C THR A 407 40.88 54.23 50.42
N ASP A 408 41.60 54.24 49.28
CA ASP A 408 41.21 54.26 47.84
C ASP A 408 42.28 53.71 46.82
N ALA A 409 41.84 53.48 45.55
CA ALA A 409 42.51 53.50 44.20
C ALA A 409 43.91 52.90 43.80
N GLY A 410 43.95 52.14 42.66
CA GLY A 410 44.73 52.53 41.43
C GLY A 410 45.91 51.69 40.82
N GLY A 411 45.87 51.37 39.50
CA GLY A 411 47.07 51.38 38.58
C GLY A 411 47.60 50.08 37.86
N PRO A 412 47.89 50.07 36.52
CA PRO A 412 48.45 48.91 35.75
C PRO A 412 49.77 49.18 34.92
N PRO A 413 50.39 48.12 34.32
CA PRO A 413 50.86 48.14 32.90
C PRO A 413 50.79 46.78 32.10
N PRO A 414 51.19 46.68 30.79
CA PRO A 414 50.83 45.55 29.88
C PRO A 414 51.99 44.68 29.19
N LYS A 415 51.62 43.96 28.10
CA LYS A 415 52.29 42.93 27.21
C LYS A 415 53.53 43.42 26.37
N PRO A 416 54.28 42.63 25.51
CA PRO A 416 53.97 41.32 24.85
C PRO A 416 55.10 40.29 24.40
N ASP A 417 54.65 39.12 23.89
CA ASP A 417 55.13 38.24 22.77
C ASP A 417 56.39 37.27 22.77
N LYS A 418 56.18 36.07 22.16
CA LYS A 418 57.05 35.04 21.50
C LYS A 418 58.42 34.53 22.02
N SER A 419 58.56 33.19 22.05
CA SER A 419 59.76 32.42 21.62
C SER A 419 59.42 30.96 21.18
N ASN A 420 60.40 30.12 20.78
CA ASN A 420 60.20 28.79 20.15
C ASN A 420 61.42 27.83 20.31
N ARG A 421 61.22 26.50 20.17
CA ARG A 421 62.14 25.32 20.16
C ARG A 421 62.66 24.81 21.53
N GLU A 422 62.47 23.55 21.98
CA GLU A 422 62.99 22.20 21.53
C GLU A 422 64.53 21.99 21.67
N PRO A 423 65.12 20.75 21.82
CA PRO A 423 64.53 19.38 21.79
C PRO A 423 65.17 18.23 22.68
N THR A 424 64.74 16.98 22.43
CA THR A 424 65.47 15.65 22.36
C THR A 424 65.63 14.60 23.51
N ALA A 425 65.50 13.31 23.09
CA ALA A 425 66.14 12.03 23.53
C ALA A 425 65.57 11.16 24.71
N LYS A 426 65.80 9.81 24.81
CA LYS A 426 65.69 8.65 23.85
C LYS A 426 65.97 7.24 24.50
N ASP A 427 65.28 6.17 24.03
CA ASP A 427 65.62 4.69 24.05
C ASP A 427 65.80 3.95 25.44
N ASN A 428 65.82 2.60 25.67
CA ASN A 428 65.61 1.33 24.88
C ASN A 428 65.20 0.06 25.74
N VAL A 429 65.15 -1.15 25.14
CA VAL A 429 64.65 -2.52 25.57
C VAL A 429 65.59 -3.41 26.45
N PRO A 430 65.09 -4.15 27.49
CA PRO A 430 64.88 -5.65 27.51
C PRO A 430 63.49 -6.11 28.12
N VAL A 431 62.92 -7.35 28.12
CA VAL A 431 63.29 -8.81 27.90
C VAL A 431 63.68 -9.57 29.22
N PRO A 432 63.22 -10.82 29.59
CA PRO A 432 62.77 -12.01 28.79
C PRO A 432 61.45 -12.79 29.20
N GLU A 433 61.52 -13.97 29.90
CA GLU A 433 60.56 -15.13 29.98
C GLU A 433 60.54 -15.80 31.41
N PRO A 434 59.82 -16.92 31.80
CA PRO A 434 59.27 -18.07 31.02
C PRO A 434 57.95 -18.84 31.47
N ALA A 435 57.53 -19.81 30.62
CA ALA A 435 56.97 -21.16 30.92
C ALA A 435 55.54 -21.44 31.51
N ALA A 436 55.05 -22.68 31.26
CA ALA A 436 53.74 -23.24 31.68
C ALA A 436 53.75 -24.81 31.75
N PRO A 437 52.78 -25.46 32.45
CA PRO A 437 52.61 -26.93 32.44
C PRO A 437 51.40 -27.43 31.61
N LYS A 438 51.32 -28.76 31.37
CA LYS A 438 50.23 -29.44 30.63
C LYS A 438 49.77 -30.73 31.34
N THR A 439 48.49 -31.09 31.19
CA THR A 439 47.96 -32.45 31.45
C THR A 439 46.94 -32.86 30.39
N LYS A 440 46.75 -34.17 30.18
CA LYS A 440 45.92 -34.75 29.09
C LYS A 440 44.61 -35.35 29.64
N ALA A 441 43.56 -35.32 28.82
CA ALA A 441 42.37 -36.18 28.97
C ALA A 441 41.83 -36.58 27.57
N THR A 442 41.02 -37.66 27.53
CA THR A 442 40.78 -38.46 26.31
C THR A 442 39.45 -38.15 25.63
N ARG A 443 39.40 -38.24 24.28
CA ARG A 443 38.16 -38.19 23.47
C ARG A 443 37.43 -39.54 23.44
N PRO A 444 36.08 -39.56 23.53
CA PRO A 444 35.25 -40.50 22.78
C PRO A 444 34.92 -39.94 21.37
N LYS A 445 34.60 -40.83 20.42
CA LYS A 445 33.94 -40.47 19.14
C LYS A 445 32.42 -40.61 19.31
N LEU A 446 31.63 -39.78 18.62
CA LEU A 446 30.27 -40.14 18.24
C LEU A 446 29.93 -39.62 16.83
N VAL A 447 28.83 -40.14 16.27
CA VAL A 447 28.50 -40.25 14.84
C VAL A 447 27.95 -38.94 14.25
N LYS A 448 28.19 -38.72 12.94
CA LYS A 448 27.48 -37.71 12.12
C LYS A 448 26.08 -38.21 11.73
N PRO A 449 25.02 -37.40 11.84
CA PRO A 449 23.92 -37.43 10.88
C PRO A 449 24.37 -36.79 9.56
N GLU A 450 23.84 -37.25 8.43
CA GLU A 450 24.04 -36.60 7.13
C GLU A 450 22.96 -35.54 6.90
N ALA A 451 23.34 -34.41 6.32
CA ALA A 451 22.43 -33.41 5.77
C ALA A 451 22.83 -33.17 4.31
N THR A 452 21.87 -33.27 3.40
CA THR A 452 22.11 -33.21 1.95
C THR A 452 22.44 -31.79 1.51
N SER A 453 23.73 -31.48 1.40
CA SER A 453 24.23 -30.23 0.80
C SER A 453 24.03 -30.26 -0.71
N TYR A 454 23.34 -29.25 -1.26
CA TYR A 454 23.45 -28.91 -2.67
C TYR A 454 24.90 -28.51 -2.96
N VAL A 455 25.54 -29.14 -3.96
CA VAL A 455 26.90 -28.82 -4.38
C VAL A 455 26.81 -27.99 -5.65
N ALA A 456 27.18 -26.71 -5.57
CA ALA A 456 27.38 -25.90 -6.77
C ALA A 456 28.50 -26.53 -7.63
N PRO A 457 28.30 -26.74 -8.94
CA PRO A 457 29.32 -27.32 -9.80
C PRO A 457 30.55 -26.40 -9.89
N ALA A 458 31.73 -27.01 -10.02
CA ALA A 458 32.96 -26.26 -10.22
C ALA A 458 32.87 -25.42 -11.52
N PRO A 459 33.41 -24.19 -11.54
CA PRO A 459 33.24 -23.29 -12.67
C PRO A 459 34.05 -23.76 -13.88
N GLU A 460 33.36 -24.19 -14.93
CA GLU A 460 33.92 -24.15 -16.28
C GLU A 460 34.25 -22.70 -16.65
N VAL A 461 35.37 -22.50 -17.35
CA VAL A 461 35.82 -21.17 -17.82
C VAL A 461 35.09 -20.82 -19.12
N VAL A 462 33.77 -20.75 -19.01
CA VAL A 462 32.81 -20.31 -20.02
C VAL A 462 33.04 -18.82 -20.31
N ALA A 463 33.10 -18.44 -21.58
CA ALA A 463 33.47 -17.11 -22.03
C ALA A 463 32.40 -16.05 -21.68
N PRO A 464 32.76 -14.75 -21.52
CA PRO A 464 31.79 -13.71 -21.16
C PRO A 464 30.60 -13.58 -22.14
N ASN A 465 30.79 -13.91 -23.42
CA ASN A 465 29.71 -13.92 -24.41
C ASN A 465 28.73 -15.09 -24.24
N GLU A 466 29.21 -16.23 -23.74
CA GLU A 466 28.37 -17.40 -23.44
C GLU A 466 27.55 -17.14 -22.17
N TRP A 467 28.10 -16.44 -21.18
CA TRP A 467 27.33 -15.94 -20.02
C TRP A 467 26.26 -14.91 -20.41
N LYS A 468 26.52 -14.05 -21.40
CA LYS A 468 25.50 -13.13 -21.96
C LYS A 468 24.38 -13.90 -22.66
N LEU A 469 24.71 -14.94 -23.44
CA LEU A 469 23.71 -15.81 -24.05
C LEU A 469 22.89 -16.55 -22.98
N ARG A 470 23.54 -17.12 -21.96
CA ARG A 470 22.88 -17.83 -20.85
C ARG A 470 21.98 -16.91 -20.03
N ALA A 471 22.36 -15.65 -19.82
CA ALA A 471 21.52 -14.64 -19.17
C ALA A 471 20.27 -14.31 -20.01
N LYS A 472 20.38 -14.27 -21.35
CA LYS A 472 19.24 -14.10 -22.26
C LYS A 472 18.30 -15.31 -22.23
N GLU A 473 18.84 -16.53 -22.30
CA GLU A 473 18.06 -17.77 -22.19
C GLU A 473 17.27 -17.83 -20.87
N LEU A 474 17.94 -17.55 -19.74
CA LEU A 474 17.30 -17.52 -18.42
C LEU A 474 16.25 -16.41 -18.27
N ALA A 475 16.41 -15.29 -18.99
CA ALA A 475 15.41 -14.22 -19.02
C ALA A 475 14.19 -14.61 -19.88
N GLU A 476 14.41 -15.32 -20.98
CA GLU A 476 13.34 -15.91 -21.80
C GLU A 476 12.60 -17.02 -21.02
N GLU A 477 13.32 -17.87 -20.28
CA GLU A 477 12.75 -18.85 -19.32
C GLU A 477 11.87 -18.15 -18.27
N PHE A 478 12.37 -17.06 -17.65
CA PHE A 478 11.63 -16.29 -16.63
C PHE A 478 10.35 -15.65 -17.16
N LEU A 479 10.39 -15.12 -18.40
CA LEU A 479 9.25 -14.50 -19.06
C LEU A 479 8.24 -15.54 -19.60
N ALA A 480 8.67 -16.77 -19.84
CA ALA A 480 7.83 -17.87 -20.33
C ALA A 480 7.05 -18.62 -19.22
N VAL A 481 7.54 -18.61 -17.97
CA VAL A 481 6.75 -19.06 -16.80
C VAL A 481 5.47 -18.22 -16.72
N GLU A 482 4.31 -18.83 -16.42
CA GLU A 482 3.04 -18.10 -16.20
C GLU A 482 2.81 -17.77 -14.70
N GLY A 483 1.92 -16.80 -14.42
CA GLY A 483 1.54 -16.42 -13.03
C GLY A 483 2.21 -15.14 -12.49
N PRO A 484 2.28 -14.95 -11.15
CA PRO A 484 2.81 -13.75 -10.47
C PRO A 484 4.33 -13.83 -10.20
N LEU A 485 4.97 -12.72 -9.78
CA LEU A 485 6.42 -12.66 -9.53
C LEU A 485 6.89 -13.55 -8.37
N ASP A 486 6.03 -13.85 -7.38
CA ASP A 486 6.28 -14.77 -6.27
C ASP A 486 6.00 -16.26 -6.59
N SER A 487 5.79 -16.60 -7.87
CA SER A 487 5.69 -18.00 -8.32
C SER A 487 7.01 -18.77 -8.13
N ALA A 488 6.93 -19.95 -7.50
CA ALA A 488 8.10 -20.74 -7.10
C ALA A 488 9.08 -21.05 -8.25
N GLU A 489 8.56 -21.21 -9.47
CA GLU A 489 9.37 -21.41 -10.67
C GLU A 489 10.22 -20.18 -10.99
N ARG A 490 9.67 -18.96 -10.93
CA ARG A 490 10.43 -17.72 -11.10
C ARG A 490 11.36 -17.41 -9.93
N THR A 491 10.95 -17.69 -8.69
CA THR A 491 11.83 -17.44 -7.54
C THR A 491 13.08 -18.32 -7.58
N ALA A 492 12.99 -19.53 -8.13
CA ALA A 492 14.12 -20.42 -8.42
C ALA A 492 15.02 -19.98 -9.59
N LEU A 493 14.58 -19.03 -10.43
CA LEU A 493 15.40 -18.45 -11.51
C LEU A 493 16.22 -17.24 -11.06
N TRP A 494 15.80 -16.51 -10.02
CA TRP A 494 16.52 -15.32 -9.55
C TRP A 494 18.02 -15.56 -9.26
N PRO A 495 18.45 -16.62 -8.54
CA PRO A 495 19.88 -16.88 -8.32
C PRO A 495 20.64 -17.18 -9.63
N LYS A 496 20.02 -17.93 -10.55
CA LYS A 496 20.63 -18.30 -11.85
C LYS A 496 20.87 -17.06 -12.71
N LEU A 497 19.86 -16.17 -12.79
CA LEU A 497 19.94 -14.89 -13.49
C LEU A 497 21.01 -13.98 -12.86
N ALA A 498 21.02 -13.88 -11.53
CA ALA A 498 21.98 -13.07 -10.80
C ALA A 498 23.42 -13.51 -11.04
N GLU A 499 23.69 -14.82 -11.01
CA GLU A 499 24.98 -15.39 -11.37
C GLU A 499 25.36 -15.12 -12.84
N ALA A 500 24.44 -15.37 -13.78
CA ALA A 500 24.71 -15.17 -15.21
C ALA A 500 25.03 -13.71 -15.55
N PHE A 501 24.27 -12.74 -15.03
CA PHE A 501 24.58 -11.32 -15.19
C PHE A 501 25.87 -10.91 -14.45
N SER A 502 26.19 -11.52 -13.30
CA SER A 502 27.45 -11.27 -12.58
C SER A 502 28.66 -11.72 -13.40
N ARG A 503 28.59 -12.91 -14.02
CA ARG A 503 29.66 -13.49 -14.85
C ARG A 503 29.76 -12.86 -16.25
N ALA A 504 28.68 -12.26 -16.75
CA ALA A 504 28.66 -11.50 -18.01
C ALA A 504 29.38 -10.14 -17.96
N GLY A 505 29.72 -9.63 -16.75
CA GLY A 505 30.52 -8.43 -16.52
C GLY A 505 29.79 -7.10 -16.71
N ASP A 506 29.21 -6.88 -17.90
CA ASP A 506 28.69 -5.58 -18.34
C ASP A 506 27.36 -5.16 -17.66
N ALA A 507 26.69 -6.10 -16.97
CA ALA A 507 25.32 -5.96 -16.48
C ALA A 507 25.23 -5.80 -14.94
N THR A 508 26.21 -5.13 -14.32
CA THR A 508 26.40 -5.12 -12.84
C THR A 508 25.16 -4.64 -12.05
N SER A 509 24.33 -3.76 -12.63
CA SER A 509 23.10 -3.31 -11.95
C SER A 509 21.98 -4.35 -12.01
N ASP A 510 21.77 -5.00 -13.15
CA ASP A 510 20.75 -6.05 -13.30
C ASP A 510 21.14 -7.30 -12.49
N ALA A 511 22.44 -7.63 -12.42
CA ALA A 511 22.98 -8.66 -11.53
C ALA A 511 22.61 -8.38 -10.05
N ALA A 512 22.84 -7.16 -9.58
CA ALA A 512 22.53 -6.76 -8.21
C ALA A 512 21.03 -6.78 -7.90
N VAL A 513 20.16 -6.39 -8.84
CA VAL A 513 18.69 -6.49 -8.66
C VAL A 513 18.25 -7.96 -8.62
N CYS A 514 18.80 -8.83 -9.47
CA CYS A 514 18.49 -10.27 -9.44
C CYS A 514 18.96 -10.91 -8.12
N TRP A 515 20.13 -10.55 -7.60
CA TRP A 515 20.58 -10.99 -6.27
C TRP A 515 19.64 -10.50 -5.16
N LEU A 516 19.25 -9.22 -5.20
CA LEU A 516 18.32 -8.64 -4.24
C LEU A 516 16.95 -9.34 -4.25
N ASN A 517 16.47 -9.78 -5.42
CA ASN A 517 15.24 -10.58 -5.53
C ASN A 517 15.42 -12.00 -5.00
N ALA A 518 16.53 -12.70 -5.30
CA ALA A 518 16.84 -14.00 -4.70
C ALA A 518 16.85 -13.95 -3.16
N LEU A 519 17.48 -12.90 -2.60
CA LEU A 519 17.50 -12.62 -1.16
C LEU A 519 16.14 -12.15 -0.61
N TRP A 520 15.20 -11.71 -1.45
CA TRP A 520 13.87 -11.23 -1.04
C TRP A 520 12.83 -12.33 -0.86
N GLU A 521 12.94 -13.45 -1.58
CA GLU A 521 11.95 -14.53 -1.47
C GLU A 521 12.23 -15.46 -0.28
N HIS A 522 13.41 -15.33 0.36
CA HIS A 522 13.86 -16.21 1.43
C HIS A 522 13.79 -15.52 2.80
N GLY A 523 13.19 -16.23 3.77
CA GLY A 523 13.00 -15.74 5.15
C GLY A 523 14.31 -15.59 5.91
N GLU A 524 15.22 -16.56 5.77
CA GLU A 524 16.64 -16.39 6.03
C GLU A 524 17.38 -16.68 4.71
N PRO A 525 18.06 -15.69 4.10
CA PRO A 525 18.78 -15.90 2.85
C PRO A 525 20.01 -16.77 3.04
N HIS A 526 20.34 -17.58 2.02
CA HIS A 526 21.56 -18.39 2.00
C HIS A 526 22.81 -17.50 2.08
N PRO A 527 23.74 -17.73 3.05
CA PRO A 527 24.96 -16.92 3.19
C PRO A 527 25.84 -16.93 1.93
N GLU A 528 25.77 -18.01 1.15
CA GLU A 528 26.47 -18.16 -0.13
C GLU A 528 25.98 -17.14 -1.18
N TRP A 529 24.70 -16.77 -1.19
CA TRP A 529 24.15 -15.77 -2.12
C TRP A 529 24.51 -14.34 -1.70
N GLU A 530 24.52 -14.06 -0.40
CA GLU A 530 25.03 -12.78 0.10
C GLU A 530 26.53 -12.63 -0.23
N ALA A 531 27.31 -13.69 -0.07
CA ALA A 531 28.71 -13.74 -0.47
C ALA A 531 28.91 -13.61 -2.00
N ALA A 532 28.07 -14.25 -2.82
CA ALA A 532 28.12 -14.15 -4.27
C ALA A 532 27.77 -12.73 -4.78
N TRP A 533 26.76 -12.08 -4.20
CA TRP A 533 26.45 -10.68 -4.50
C TRP A 533 27.62 -9.76 -4.10
N ALA A 534 28.20 -9.96 -2.92
CA ALA A 534 29.37 -9.19 -2.50
C ALA A 534 30.60 -9.45 -3.39
N ALA A 535 30.78 -10.65 -3.96
CA ALA A 535 31.81 -10.91 -4.95
C ALA A 535 31.55 -10.16 -6.28
N ALA A 536 30.29 -10.06 -6.72
CA ALA A 536 29.91 -9.34 -7.93
C ALA A 536 30.09 -7.81 -7.82
N GLU A 537 29.89 -7.22 -6.63
CA GLU A 537 30.15 -5.79 -6.38
C GLU A 537 31.63 -5.47 -6.09
N PHE A 538 32.46 -6.50 -5.85
CA PHE A 538 33.90 -6.38 -5.55
C PHE A 538 34.75 -7.37 -6.38
N PRO A 539 34.69 -7.36 -7.73
CA PRO A 539 35.43 -8.32 -8.57
C PRO A 539 36.95 -8.29 -8.34
N GLN A 540 37.50 -7.12 -7.96
CA GLN A 540 38.91 -6.95 -7.59
C GLN A 540 39.37 -7.74 -6.35
N LEU A 541 38.44 -8.36 -5.60
CA LEU A 541 38.77 -9.26 -4.50
C LEU A 541 39.01 -10.70 -4.93
N ALA A 542 38.70 -11.08 -6.18
CA ALA A 542 38.91 -12.42 -6.74
C ALA A 542 38.40 -13.56 -5.83
N GLY A 543 37.22 -13.38 -5.24
CA GLY A 543 36.60 -14.35 -4.30
C GLY A 543 37.07 -14.23 -2.84
N ARG A 544 38.03 -13.37 -2.50
CA ARG A 544 38.37 -13.08 -1.10
C ARG A 544 37.17 -12.43 -0.39
N PRO A 545 36.76 -12.91 0.81
CA PRO A 545 35.69 -12.28 1.57
C PRO A 545 36.02 -10.82 1.92
N VAL A 546 35.01 -9.94 1.81
CA VAL A 546 35.13 -8.52 2.16
C VAL A 546 35.57 -8.35 3.62
N GLY A 547 36.52 -7.46 3.86
CA GLY A 547 37.07 -7.15 5.19
C GLY A 547 36.70 -5.75 5.69
N PRO A 548 37.26 -5.35 6.84
CA PRO A 548 36.96 -4.05 7.45
C PRO A 548 37.46 -2.87 6.60
N ALA A 549 38.61 -3.01 5.92
CA ALA A 549 39.19 -1.92 5.12
C ALA A 549 38.34 -1.59 3.88
N GLU A 550 37.80 -2.61 3.21
CA GLU A 550 36.94 -2.44 2.04
C GLU A 550 35.57 -1.83 2.39
N LEU A 551 35.00 -2.23 3.54
CA LEU A 551 33.77 -1.61 4.05
C LEU A 551 34.03 -0.16 4.50
N ASP A 552 35.09 0.09 5.28
CA ASP A 552 35.46 1.42 5.75
C ASP A 552 35.75 2.39 4.61
N ALA A 553 36.26 1.90 3.46
CA ALA A 553 36.46 2.72 2.27
C ALA A 553 35.13 3.19 1.67
N LYS A 554 34.13 2.30 1.55
CA LYS A 554 32.79 2.65 1.03
C LYS A 554 32.02 3.57 2.00
N LEU A 555 32.08 3.31 3.30
CA LEU A 555 31.42 4.12 4.34
C LEU A 555 31.96 5.56 4.46
N LYS A 556 33.11 5.88 3.84
CA LYS A 556 33.75 7.21 3.86
C LYS A 556 33.49 8.05 2.60
N GLY A 557 32.79 7.53 1.59
CA GLY A 557 32.50 8.28 0.37
C GLY A 557 31.48 9.40 0.60
N SER A 558 31.92 10.67 0.54
CA SER A 558 31.07 11.84 0.82
C SER A 558 30.02 12.16 -0.27
N SER A 559 30.29 11.76 -1.51
CA SER A 559 29.40 11.95 -2.68
C SER A 559 29.41 10.69 -3.54
N PRO A 560 28.87 9.56 -3.04
CA PRO A 560 29.04 8.26 -3.67
C PRO A 560 28.18 8.10 -4.92
N SER A 561 28.71 7.41 -5.94
CA SER A 561 27.94 6.98 -7.12
C SER A 561 26.86 5.95 -6.74
N VAL A 562 25.84 5.76 -7.58
CA VAL A 562 24.70 4.86 -7.28
C VAL A 562 25.12 3.41 -6.93
N ALA A 563 26.26 2.94 -7.48
CA ALA A 563 26.80 1.61 -7.17
C ALA A 563 27.52 1.53 -5.81
N GLU A 564 28.04 2.62 -5.25
CA GLU A 564 28.83 2.60 -4.02
C GLU A 564 28.03 2.24 -2.76
N PRO A 565 26.83 2.81 -2.52
CA PRO A 565 26.00 2.39 -1.40
C PRO A 565 25.51 0.96 -1.55
N ARG A 566 25.23 0.54 -2.78
CA ARG A 566 24.79 -0.83 -3.12
C ARG A 566 25.88 -1.85 -2.76
N ALA A 567 27.13 -1.58 -3.14
CA ALA A 567 28.30 -2.35 -2.71
C ALA A 567 28.50 -2.33 -1.18
N ALA A 568 28.28 -1.21 -0.50
CA ALA A 568 28.36 -1.13 0.96
C ALA A 568 27.32 -2.03 1.66
N VAL A 569 26.09 -2.11 1.14
CA VAL A 569 25.05 -3.02 1.64
C VAL A 569 25.40 -4.48 1.38
N ALA A 570 25.86 -4.82 0.17
CA ALA A 570 26.30 -6.18 -0.16
C ALA A 570 27.43 -6.65 0.78
N ALA A 571 28.44 -5.81 1.00
CA ALA A 571 29.53 -6.05 1.93
C ALA A 571 29.06 -6.23 3.38
N PHE A 572 28.08 -5.42 3.83
CA PHE A 572 27.48 -5.56 5.16
C PHE A 572 26.75 -6.89 5.34
N LEU A 573 25.86 -7.25 4.40
CA LEU A 573 25.11 -8.51 4.48
C LEU A 573 26.06 -9.72 4.48
N ALA A 574 27.01 -9.77 3.53
CA ALA A 574 28.01 -10.85 3.42
C ALA A 574 29.05 -10.89 4.55
N ALA A 575 29.12 -9.85 5.41
CA ALA A 575 29.85 -9.91 6.68
C ALA A 575 28.96 -10.41 7.83
N SER A 576 27.67 -10.04 7.81
CA SER A 576 26.69 -10.31 8.86
C SER A 576 26.20 -11.77 8.96
N SER A 577 26.35 -12.55 7.89
CA SER A 577 25.90 -13.96 7.82
C SER A 577 27.01 -14.98 8.00
N ARG A 578 28.25 -14.55 8.25
CA ARG A 578 29.34 -15.45 8.64
C ARG A 578 29.10 -15.99 10.05
N SER A 579 29.39 -17.26 10.25
CA SER A 579 29.37 -17.92 11.55
C SER A 579 30.77 -18.45 11.88
N PRO A 580 31.44 -17.95 12.94
CA PRO A 580 31.01 -16.89 13.85
C PRO A 580 30.94 -15.51 13.17
N LEU A 581 30.17 -14.60 13.78
CA LEU A 581 30.06 -13.20 13.35
C LEU A 581 31.42 -12.49 13.49
N PRO A 582 31.89 -11.69 12.51
CA PRO A 582 33.18 -11.04 12.61
C PRO A 582 33.18 -9.94 13.68
N GLU A 583 34.10 -10.02 14.64
CA GLU A 583 34.21 -9.06 15.77
C GLU A 583 34.30 -7.59 15.30
N TRP A 584 35.02 -7.35 14.19
CA TRP A 584 35.19 -6.02 13.59
C TRP A 584 33.88 -5.41 13.05
N LEU A 585 32.83 -6.20 12.85
CA LEU A 585 31.55 -5.73 12.33
C LEU A 585 30.69 -5.07 13.43
N ALA A 586 30.77 -5.57 14.67
CA ALA A 586 29.96 -5.09 15.79
C ALA A 586 30.19 -3.60 16.09
N THR A 587 31.45 -3.16 16.04
CA THR A 587 31.84 -1.75 16.23
C THR A 587 31.43 -0.82 15.07
N ARG A 588 31.01 -1.39 13.93
CA ARG A 588 30.64 -0.65 12.72
C ARG A 588 29.13 -0.55 12.47
N LEU A 589 28.29 -1.29 13.20
CA LEU A 589 26.83 -1.27 13.02
C LEU A 589 26.23 0.15 13.04
N PRO A 590 26.63 1.08 13.95
CA PRO A 590 26.11 2.46 13.93
C PRO A 590 26.56 3.27 12.70
N ALA A 591 27.76 2.99 12.17
CA ALA A 591 28.27 3.64 10.98
C ALA A 591 27.56 3.13 9.70
N VAL A 592 27.32 1.82 9.61
CA VAL A 592 26.51 1.21 8.55
C VAL A 592 25.09 1.77 8.58
N GLN A 593 24.45 1.82 9.76
CA GLN A 593 23.11 2.39 9.91
C GLN A 593 23.06 3.84 9.43
N LYS A 594 23.96 4.71 9.92
CA LYS A 594 24.03 6.12 9.52
C LYS A 594 24.26 6.30 8.01
N TYR A 595 25.08 5.44 7.41
CA TYR A 595 25.39 5.49 5.98
C TYR A 595 24.21 5.03 5.10
N VAL A 596 23.55 3.92 5.46
CA VAL A 596 22.31 3.47 4.78
C VAL A 596 21.21 4.53 4.93
N ASP A 597 21.07 5.12 6.11
CA ASP A 597 20.10 6.20 6.37
C ASP A 597 20.38 7.45 5.52
N ALA A 598 21.64 7.80 5.29
CA ALA A 598 22.04 8.94 4.46
C ALA A 598 21.92 8.70 2.95
N HIS A 599 22.12 7.46 2.49
CA HIS A 599 22.16 7.12 1.06
C HIS A 599 20.99 6.26 0.58
N GLN A 600 19.94 6.09 1.42
CA GLN A 600 18.74 5.31 1.11
C GLN A 600 18.13 5.65 -0.25
N GLU A 601 18.17 6.91 -0.69
CA GLU A 601 17.58 7.34 -1.98
C GLU A 601 18.28 6.79 -3.23
N ALA A 602 19.57 6.45 -3.13
CA ALA A 602 20.31 5.78 -4.21
C ALA A 602 20.10 4.26 -4.22
N LEU A 603 19.72 3.67 -3.08
CA LEU A 603 19.59 2.21 -2.92
C LEU A 603 18.26 1.67 -3.44
N PRO A 604 18.24 0.48 -4.08
CA PRO A 604 17.00 -0.26 -4.32
C PRO A 604 16.26 -0.54 -3.01
N ILE A 605 14.92 -0.57 -3.02
CA ILE A 605 14.13 -0.65 -1.78
C ILE A 605 14.40 -1.94 -1.00
N ARG A 606 14.57 -3.06 -1.71
CA ARG A 606 14.96 -4.36 -1.12
C ARG A 606 16.28 -4.28 -0.34
N ALA A 607 17.28 -3.56 -0.87
CA ALA A 607 18.59 -3.41 -0.22
C ALA A 607 18.49 -2.66 1.12
N VAL A 608 17.69 -1.59 1.17
CA VAL A 608 17.48 -0.82 2.40
C VAL A 608 16.75 -1.65 3.46
N TRP A 609 15.71 -2.40 3.07
CA TRP A 609 14.95 -3.22 4.02
C TRP A 609 15.75 -4.42 4.54
N LEU A 610 16.46 -5.15 3.67
CA LEU A 610 17.32 -6.27 4.08
C LEU A 610 18.44 -5.79 5.03
N ALA A 611 19.05 -4.63 4.75
CA ALA A 611 20.02 -4.02 5.65
C ALA A 611 19.39 -3.64 7.01
N ALA A 612 18.22 -3.00 7.02
CA ALA A 612 17.52 -2.60 8.25
C ALA A 612 17.08 -3.79 9.11
N ALA A 613 16.53 -4.85 8.49
CA ALA A 613 16.13 -6.08 9.16
C ALA A 613 17.35 -6.81 9.77
N ARG A 614 18.46 -6.89 9.03
CA ARG A 614 19.71 -7.47 9.50
C ARG A 614 20.33 -6.65 10.65
N LEU A 615 20.32 -5.32 10.56
CA LEU A 615 20.74 -4.42 11.65
C LEU A 615 19.88 -4.62 12.90
N ALA A 616 18.54 -4.66 12.77
CA ALA A 616 17.63 -4.88 13.90
C ALA A 616 17.85 -6.25 14.58
N LYS A 617 18.11 -7.31 13.80
CA LYS A 617 18.45 -8.65 14.32
C LYS A 617 19.79 -8.66 15.07
N LEU A 618 20.83 -8.01 14.54
CA LEU A 618 22.13 -7.88 15.20
C LEU A 618 22.09 -6.98 16.46
N ALA A 619 21.18 -6.00 16.49
CA ALA A 619 20.97 -5.10 17.63
C ALA A 619 20.10 -5.71 18.76
N GLY A 620 19.85 -7.02 18.75
CA GLY A 620 19.06 -7.71 19.77
C GLY A 620 17.55 -7.56 19.61
N GLY A 621 17.06 -7.27 18.40
CA GLY A 621 15.63 -7.15 18.08
C GLY A 621 15.11 -5.72 18.17
N ASP A 622 15.79 -4.73 17.58
CA ASP A 622 15.31 -3.34 17.58
C ASP A 622 14.10 -3.13 16.65
N GLN A 623 12.92 -3.48 17.17
CA GLN A 623 11.61 -3.20 16.57
C GLN A 623 11.41 -1.72 16.22
N LYS A 624 12.01 -0.78 16.97
CA LYS A 624 11.83 0.67 16.78
C LYS A 624 12.69 1.19 15.64
N GLY A 625 13.93 0.70 15.52
CA GLY A 625 14.79 0.90 14.36
C GLY A 625 14.15 0.35 13.09
N LEU A 626 13.61 -0.89 13.15
CA LEU A 626 12.92 -1.51 12.02
C LEU A 626 11.64 -0.76 11.61
N ALA A 627 10.82 -0.32 12.57
CA ALA A 627 9.66 0.53 12.29
C ALA A 627 10.04 1.87 11.64
N ARG A 628 11.12 2.54 12.10
CA ARG A 628 11.65 3.76 11.47
C ARG A 628 12.19 3.53 10.05
N ALA A 629 12.71 2.34 9.76
CA ALA A 629 13.10 1.96 8.40
C ALA A 629 11.87 1.72 7.52
N ARG A 630 10.85 1.04 8.04
CA ARG A 630 9.55 0.85 7.38
C ARG A 630 8.94 2.20 7.01
N ASP A 631 8.74 3.08 7.99
CA ASP A 631 7.98 4.31 7.81
C ASP A 631 8.62 5.22 6.74
N ARG A 632 9.96 5.29 6.70
CA ARG A 632 10.71 5.99 5.62
C ARG A 632 10.60 5.30 4.26
N LEU A 633 10.66 3.97 4.19
CA LEU A 633 10.49 3.26 2.91
C LEU A 633 9.05 3.35 2.40
N LEU A 634 8.05 3.35 3.29
CA LEU A 634 6.66 3.59 2.92
C LEU A 634 6.44 5.04 2.46
N GLU A 635 7.09 6.04 3.07
CA GLU A 635 7.10 7.45 2.62
C GLU A 635 7.79 7.62 1.25
N ARG A 636 8.89 6.92 1.01
CA ARG A 636 9.59 6.89 -0.29
C ARG A 636 8.74 6.22 -1.37
N LEU A 637 8.11 5.08 -1.07
CA LEU A 637 7.10 4.44 -1.93
C LEU A 637 5.85 5.31 -2.12
N LEU A 638 5.51 6.18 -1.16
CA LEU A 638 4.38 7.10 -1.24
C LEU A 638 4.62 8.20 -2.28
N THR A 639 5.83 8.75 -2.27
CA THR A 639 6.25 9.91 -3.07
C THR A 639 6.80 9.53 -4.44
N GLN A 640 7.50 8.40 -4.55
CA GLN A 640 8.20 7.98 -5.78
C GLN A 640 7.73 6.65 -6.37
N GLY A 641 7.05 5.80 -5.59
CA GLY A 641 6.83 4.38 -5.95
C GLY A 641 8.14 3.58 -6.05
N LEU A 642 8.06 2.35 -6.58
CA LEU A 642 9.24 1.67 -7.13
C LEU A 642 9.72 2.40 -8.40
N ARG A 643 11.04 2.51 -8.58
CA ARG A 643 11.63 3.04 -9.81
C ARG A 643 12.12 1.88 -10.68
N ALA A 644 11.49 1.67 -11.83
CA ALA A 644 11.84 0.60 -12.76
C ALA A 644 13.36 0.48 -12.99
N GLU A 645 14.07 1.58 -13.26
CA GLU A 645 15.53 1.63 -13.52
C GLU A 645 16.43 1.09 -12.39
N ARG A 646 15.93 1.06 -11.15
CA ARG A 646 16.68 0.76 -9.93
C ARG A 646 16.19 -0.49 -9.22
N ASP A 647 14.88 -0.74 -9.28
CA ASP A 647 14.21 -1.80 -8.55
C ASP A 647 13.79 -2.99 -9.47
N LEU A 648 13.79 -2.83 -10.81
CA LEU A 648 13.59 -3.92 -11.79
C LEU A 648 14.82 -4.14 -12.70
N PRO A 649 15.16 -5.40 -13.04
CA PRO A 649 16.22 -5.71 -13.98
C PRO A 649 15.81 -5.36 -15.43
N GLY A 650 16.78 -5.10 -16.30
CA GLY A 650 16.57 -4.69 -17.69
C GLY A 650 15.61 -5.60 -18.47
N PHE A 651 15.71 -6.92 -18.34
CA PHE A 651 14.82 -7.84 -19.04
C PHE A 651 13.35 -7.80 -18.58
N LEU A 652 13.06 -7.31 -17.36
CA LEU A 652 11.68 -7.03 -16.92
C LEU A 652 11.21 -5.63 -17.30
N ARG A 653 12.12 -4.64 -17.33
CA ARG A 653 11.84 -3.29 -17.85
C ARG A 653 11.45 -3.32 -19.34
N PHE A 654 12.04 -4.25 -20.09
CA PHE A 654 11.82 -4.43 -21.53
C PHE A 654 11.16 -5.79 -21.81
N ALA A 655 10.19 -6.20 -20.97
CA ALA A 655 9.48 -7.48 -21.02
C ALA A 655 8.47 -7.57 -22.18
N GLY A 656 8.99 -7.45 -23.40
CA GLY A 656 8.24 -7.46 -24.64
C GLY A 656 9.15 -7.07 -25.80
N LEU A 657 9.22 -7.92 -26.83
CA LEU A 657 10.08 -7.71 -28.01
C LEU A 657 9.81 -6.39 -28.79
N ARG A 658 8.77 -5.64 -28.42
CA ARG A 658 8.38 -4.37 -29.03
C ARG A 658 8.80 -3.13 -28.22
N ASP A 659 9.29 -3.23 -26.99
CA ASP A 659 9.33 -2.05 -26.12
C ASP A 659 10.45 -1.03 -26.45
N ALA A 660 11.55 -1.45 -27.06
CA ALA A 660 12.53 -0.52 -27.63
C ALA A 660 11.96 0.23 -28.87
N GLU A 661 11.27 -0.49 -29.75
CA GLU A 661 10.57 0.08 -30.91
C GLU A 661 9.40 0.98 -30.47
N ARG A 662 8.69 0.62 -29.39
CA ARG A 662 7.63 1.41 -28.76
C ARG A 662 8.18 2.71 -28.20
N MET A 663 9.34 2.70 -27.52
CA MET A 663 9.95 3.94 -27.05
C MET A 663 10.36 4.87 -28.20
N VAL A 664 10.81 4.33 -29.34
CA VAL A 664 11.00 5.12 -30.57
C VAL A 664 9.66 5.65 -31.10
N ALA A 665 8.65 4.80 -31.25
CA ALA A 665 7.34 5.20 -31.75
C ALA A 665 6.62 6.21 -30.84
N VAL A 666 6.81 6.14 -29.52
CA VAL A 666 6.29 7.13 -28.54
C VAL A 666 7.03 8.46 -28.67
N ARG A 667 8.35 8.45 -28.92
CA ARG A 667 9.14 9.67 -29.20
C ARG A 667 8.73 10.31 -30.53
N GLU A 668 8.64 9.54 -31.61
CA GLU A 668 8.12 10.01 -32.90
C GLU A 668 6.70 10.57 -32.73
N LYS A 669 5.82 9.86 -32.01
CA LYS A 669 4.44 10.32 -31.81
C LYS A 669 4.32 11.53 -30.88
N ALA A 670 5.28 11.74 -29.98
CA ALA A 670 5.37 12.98 -29.21
C ALA A 670 5.71 14.19 -30.09
N LEU A 671 6.54 14.01 -31.13
CA LEU A 671 6.87 15.07 -32.10
C LEU A 671 5.70 15.37 -33.05
N ASP A 672 5.01 14.34 -33.56
CA ASP A 672 3.72 14.49 -34.27
C ASP A 672 2.71 15.30 -33.44
N LEU A 673 2.54 14.93 -32.16
CA LEU A 673 1.60 15.57 -31.26
C LEU A 673 2.02 16.99 -30.88
N HIS A 674 3.33 17.27 -30.79
CA HIS A 674 3.86 18.64 -30.63
C HIS A 674 3.48 19.51 -31.83
N ALA A 675 3.70 19.01 -33.06
CA ALA A 675 3.34 19.73 -34.28
C ALA A 675 1.82 19.99 -34.38
N ALA A 676 0.98 18.97 -34.10
CA ALA A 676 -0.47 19.09 -34.14
C ALA A 676 -1.01 20.03 -33.03
N ALA A 677 -0.46 19.96 -31.82
CA ALA A 677 -0.76 20.88 -30.73
C ALA A 677 -0.37 22.33 -31.08
N ARG A 678 0.82 22.53 -31.68
CA ARG A 678 1.30 23.84 -32.13
C ARG A 678 0.40 24.42 -33.23
N ALA A 679 -0.05 23.61 -34.18
CA ALA A 679 -0.99 24.01 -35.22
C ALA A 679 -2.35 24.42 -34.64
N TRP A 680 -2.91 23.63 -33.71
CA TRP A 680 -4.16 23.94 -33.01
C TRP A 680 -4.08 25.28 -32.24
N VAL A 681 -3.00 25.48 -31.47
CA VAL A 681 -2.79 26.68 -30.64
C VAL A 681 -2.36 27.91 -31.47
N GLY A 682 -2.00 27.75 -32.74
CA GLY A 682 -1.49 28.82 -33.61
C GLY A 682 -2.38 30.06 -33.74
N HIS A 683 -3.69 29.93 -33.52
CA HIS A 683 -4.64 31.05 -33.48
C HIS A 683 -4.49 31.96 -32.23
N HIS A 684 -3.69 31.56 -31.23
CA HIS A 684 -3.40 32.34 -30.02
C HIS A 684 -1.88 32.41 -29.78
N PRO A 685 -1.12 33.22 -30.56
CA PRO A 685 0.33 33.19 -30.58
C PRO A 685 1.06 33.28 -29.23
N PRO A 686 0.60 34.06 -28.21
CA PRO A 686 1.23 34.07 -26.88
C PRO A 686 1.29 32.69 -26.18
N THR A 687 0.39 31.76 -26.51
CA THR A 687 0.35 30.43 -25.88
C THR A 687 1.34 29.46 -26.54
N VAL A 688 1.75 29.70 -27.78
CA VAL A 688 2.58 28.77 -28.58
C VAL A 688 3.91 28.40 -27.90
N PRO A 689 4.69 29.33 -27.32
CA PRO A 689 5.94 28.97 -26.63
C PRO A 689 5.75 28.09 -25.38
N TYR A 690 4.58 28.14 -24.74
CA TYR A 690 4.29 27.26 -23.61
C TYR A 690 4.05 25.81 -24.07
N VAL A 691 3.52 25.60 -25.28
CA VAL A 691 3.44 24.26 -25.89
C VAL A 691 4.83 23.66 -26.05
N ASP A 692 5.79 24.46 -26.52
CA ASP A 692 7.20 24.05 -26.65
C ASP A 692 7.80 23.66 -25.29
N LEU A 693 7.55 24.44 -24.23
CA LEU A 693 8.03 24.15 -22.88
C LEU A 693 7.39 22.89 -22.25
N PHE A 694 6.10 22.65 -22.49
CA PHE A 694 5.45 21.41 -22.03
C PHE A 694 5.99 20.18 -22.77
N PHE A 695 6.14 20.23 -24.10
CA PHE A 695 6.73 19.12 -24.86
C PHE A 695 8.24 18.95 -24.60
N ALA A 696 8.97 20.01 -24.26
CA ALA A 696 10.35 19.90 -23.77
C ALA A 696 10.43 19.06 -22.48
N PHE A 697 9.50 19.27 -21.54
CA PHE A 697 9.42 18.45 -20.34
C PHE A 697 9.06 16.99 -20.67
N ALA A 698 8.16 16.76 -21.63
CA ALA A 698 7.83 15.42 -22.11
C ALA A 698 9.07 14.70 -22.69
N LEU A 699 9.78 15.34 -23.61
CA LEU A 699 10.99 14.80 -24.23
C LEU A 699 12.10 14.54 -23.20
N ALA A 700 12.32 15.46 -22.26
CA ALA A 700 13.28 15.27 -21.16
C ALA A 700 12.94 14.04 -20.29
N ARG A 701 11.66 13.83 -19.98
CA ARG A 701 11.17 12.65 -19.24
C ARG A 701 11.28 11.35 -20.05
N LEU A 702 11.23 11.41 -21.38
CA LEU A 702 11.42 10.29 -22.30
C LEU A 702 12.91 10.04 -22.65
N GLY A 703 13.84 10.80 -22.06
CA GLY A 703 15.29 10.69 -22.26
C GLY A 703 15.88 11.50 -23.42
N GLU A 704 15.06 12.27 -24.14
CA GLU A 704 15.46 13.09 -25.29
C GLU A 704 15.98 14.48 -24.86
N ALA A 705 17.04 14.48 -24.06
CA ALA A 705 17.62 15.70 -23.47
C ALA A 705 18.07 16.75 -24.51
N ALA A 706 18.48 16.33 -25.71
CA ALA A 706 18.89 17.23 -26.79
C ALA A 706 17.69 18.00 -27.39
N ALA A 707 16.65 17.27 -27.82
CA ALA A 707 15.44 17.88 -28.38
C ALA A 707 14.66 18.69 -27.32
N ALA A 708 14.64 18.22 -26.07
CA ALA A 708 14.10 18.98 -24.94
C ALA A 708 14.79 20.34 -24.76
N LYS A 709 16.13 20.38 -24.85
CA LYS A 709 16.89 21.63 -24.79
C LYS A 709 16.58 22.54 -25.98
N GLU A 710 16.53 22.00 -27.20
CA GLU A 710 16.22 22.79 -28.39
C GLU A 710 14.87 23.51 -28.29
N LEU A 711 13.83 22.84 -27.75
CA LEU A 711 12.53 23.45 -27.50
C LEU A 711 12.58 24.54 -26.40
N VAL A 712 13.36 24.36 -25.32
CA VAL A 712 13.57 25.40 -24.29
C VAL A 712 14.29 26.61 -24.87
N ASP A 713 15.31 26.41 -25.71
CA ASP A 713 16.06 27.49 -26.38
C ASP A 713 15.20 28.18 -27.46
N ALA A 714 14.32 27.45 -28.16
CA ALA A 714 13.33 28.00 -29.09
C ALA A 714 12.28 28.86 -28.38
N ALA A 715 11.69 28.37 -27.29
CA ALA A 715 10.75 29.14 -26.47
C ALA A 715 11.43 30.40 -25.89
N GLY A 716 12.66 30.26 -25.38
CA GLY A 716 13.43 31.36 -24.81
C GLY A 716 13.63 32.53 -25.78
N ARG A 717 13.99 32.24 -27.04
CA ARG A 717 14.12 33.24 -28.12
C ARG A 717 12.82 34.03 -28.40
N VAL A 718 11.65 33.51 -28.02
CA VAL A 718 10.35 34.19 -28.18
C VAL A 718 9.91 34.89 -26.89
N MET A 719 10.13 34.27 -25.73
CA MET A 719 9.60 34.68 -24.42
C MET A 719 10.49 35.67 -23.67
N VAL A 720 11.82 35.52 -23.75
CA VAL A 720 12.78 36.34 -22.99
C VAL A 720 13.07 37.62 -23.76
N ARG A 721 12.22 38.62 -23.57
CA ARG A 721 12.36 39.96 -24.17
C ARG A 721 12.60 41.03 -23.10
N PRO A 722 13.39 42.07 -23.37
CA PRO A 722 13.47 43.23 -22.49
C PRO A 722 12.10 43.92 -22.39
N VAL A 723 11.79 44.43 -21.19
CA VAL A 723 10.59 45.25 -20.99
C VAL A 723 10.78 46.57 -21.78
N PRO A 724 9.84 46.97 -22.65
CA PRO A 724 9.95 48.23 -23.39
C PRO A 724 10.05 49.43 -22.43
N GLU A 725 11.00 50.33 -22.63
CA GLU A 725 11.29 51.41 -21.67
C GLU A 725 10.15 52.46 -21.64
N ASP A 726 9.61 52.83 -22.80
CA ASP A 726 8.52 53.81 -22.95
C ASP A 726 7.12 53.29 -22.60
N TRP A 727 7.00 52.16 -21.90
CA TRP A 727 5.71 51.52 -21.61
C TRP A 727 4.70 52.42 -20.88
N GLN A 728 5.20 53.34 -20.06
CA GLN A 728 4.38 54.30 -19.31
C GLN A 728 3.80 55.39 -20.21
N LEU A 729 4.54 55.81 -21.24
CA LEU A 729 4.12 56.81 -22.23
C LEU A 729 3.11 56.20 -23.21
N ASN A 730 3.41 55.00 -23.72
CA ASN A 730 2.61 54.29 -24.72
C ASN A 730 1.45 53.45 -24.13
N LYS A 731 1.24 53.49 -22.81
CA LYS A 731 0.21 52.73 -22.06
C LYS A 731 0.18 51.23 -22.37
N SER A 732 1.33 50.63 -22.72
CA SER A 732 1.43 49.24 -23.19
C SER A 732 1.45 48.21 -22.05
N PHE A 733 0.59 48.40 -21.05
CA PHE A 733 0.59 47.64 -19.80
C PHE A 733 0.45 46.12 -20.02
N ASP A 734 -0.43 45.68 -20.92
CA ASP A 734 -0.56 44.26 -21.27
C ASP A 734 0.71 43.66 -21.89
N ALA A 735 1.44 44.42 -22.72
CA ALA A 735 2.68 43.95 -23.32
C ALA A 735 3.80 43.80 -22.28
N VAL A 736 3.88 44.72 -21.31
CA VAL A 736 4.77 44.58 -20.15
C VAL A 736 4.39 43.38 -19.31
N ALA A 737 3.10 43.21 -19.00
CA ALA A 737 2.61 42.10 -18.19
C ALA A 737 2.92 40.74 -18.86
N ALA A 738 2.63 40.61 -20.16
CA ALA A 738 2.96 39.43 -20.95
C ALA A 738 4.47 39.14 -20.98
N SER A 739 5.31 40.16 -21.20
CA SER A 739 6.78 39.98 -21.26
C SER A 739 7.39 39.58 -19.90
N VAL A 740 6.92 40.16 -18.80
CA VAL A 740 7.39 39.83 -17.43
C VAL A 740 6.90 38.43 -17.02
N THR A 741 5.64 38.09 -17.30
CA THR A 741 5.11 36.73 -17.08
C THR A 741 5.86 35.68 -17.90
N ALA A 742 6.11 35.94 -19.19
CA ALA A 742 6.80 34.99 -20.08
C ALA A 742 8.27 34.79 -19.66
N GLY A 743 8.99 35.86 -19.34
CA GLY A 743 10.38 35.78 -18.87
C GLY A 743 10.52 34.97 -17.57
N PHE A 744 9.62 35.18 -16.60
CA PHE A 744 9.61 34.38 -15.37
C PHE A 744 9.29 32.90 -15.64
N LEU A 745 8.22 32.62 -16.40
CA LEU A 745 7.77 31.25 -16.62
C LEU A 745 8.75 30.45 -17.47
N HIS A 746 9.45 31.07 -18.43
CA HIS A 746 10.55 30.42 -19.16
C HIS A 746 11.62 29.88 -18.21
N GLY A 747 12.10 30.69 -17.26
CA GLY A 747 13.09 30.27 -16.27
C GLY A 747 12.60 29.14 -15.35
N ALA A 748 11.33 29.18 -14.92
CA ALA A 748 10.74 28.14 -14.09
C ALA A 748 10.61 26.80 -14.84
N PHE A 749 10.10 26.81 -16.09
CA PHE A 749 10.03 25.60 -16.93
C PHE A 749 11.43 25.07 -17.29
N ALA A 750 12.36 25.94 -17.71
CA ALA A 750 13.72 25.53 -18.09
C ALA A 750 14.44 24.77 -16.97
N HIS A 751 14.25 25.17 -15.71
CA HIS A 751 14.78 24.45 -14.55
C HIS A 751 14.13 23.05 -14.39
N ARG A 752 12.79 22.95 -14.44
CA ARG A 752 12.05 21.68 -14.31
C ARG A 752 12.37 20.70 -15.45
N VAL A 753 12.59 21.21 -16.67
CA VAL A 753 13.08 20.43 -17.82
C VAL A 753 14.52 19.94 -17.59
N ALA A 754 15.40 20.79 -17.07
CA ALA A 754 16.79 20.42 -16.77
C ALA A 754 16.91 19.39 -15.64
N ASP A 755 16.03 19.41 -14.63
CA ASP A 755 15.95 18.37 -13.60
C ASP A 755 15.46 17.04 -14.19
N ALA A 756 14.38 17.08 -14.99
CA ALA A 756 13.87 15.89 -15.67
C ALA A 756 14.92 15.24 -16.59
N ALA A 757 15.63 16.04 -17.40
CA ALA A 757 16.69 15.57 -18.28
C ALA A 757 17.94 15.05 -17.53
N ALA A 758 18.11 15.46 -16.27
CA ALA A 758 19.17 14.97 -15.38
C ALA A 758 18.72 13.78 -14.51
N GLY A 759 17.54 13.19 -14.75
CA GLY A 759 16.99 12.08 -13.95
C GLY A 759 16.60 12.45 -12.52
N ARG A 760 16.62 13.75 -12.16
CA ARG A 760 16.25 14.23 -10.84
C ARG A 760 14.71 14.25 -10.69
N PRO A 761 14.18 14.10 -9.47
CA PRO A 761 12.79 14.45 -9.21
C PRO A 761 12.55 15.92 -9.61
N HIS A 762 11.49 16.18 -10.37
CA HIS A 762 11.03 17.54 -10.64
C HIS A 762 10.16 18.10 -9.50
N ALA A 763 9.87 17.28 -8.48
CA ALA A 763 9.23 17.64 -7.22
C ALA A 763 10.18 18.45 -6.31
N GLY A 764 9.62 19.23 -5.38
CA GLY A 764 10.33 20.20 -4.56
C GLY A 764 10.13 21.66 -4.99
N PRO A 765 10.58 22.63 -4.16
CA PRO A 765 10.40 24.05 -4.40
C PRO A 765 11.20 24.54 -5.63
N LEU A 766 10.72 25.62 -6.27
CA LEU A 766 11.51 26.36 -7.26
C LEU A 766 12.81 26.91 -6.62
N PRO A 767 13.91 27.02 -7.38
CA PRO A 767 15.23 27.35 -6.84
C PRO A 767 15.30 28.84 -6.46
N THR A 768 16.12 29.17 -5.47
CA THR A 768 16.18 30.53 -4.89
C THR A 768 16.25 31.66 -5.93
N PRO A 769 17.10 31.62 -6.97
CA PRO A 769 17.14 32.70 -7.97
C PRO A 769 15.84 32.93 -8.76
N VAL A 770 14.99 31.90 -8.88
CA VAL A 770 13.65 32.03 -9.47
C VAL A 770 12.67 32.63 -8.45
N LEU A 771 12.74 32.22 -7.18
CA LEU A 771 11.93 32.81 -6.11
C LEU A 771 12.27 34.31 -5.89
N ASP A 772 13.57 34.65 -5.88
CA ASP A 772 14.07 36.03 -5.79
C ASP A 772 13.53 36.90 -6.94
N ALA A 773 13.45 36.33 -8.16
CA ALA A 773 12.87 37.00 -9.32
C ALA A 773 11.36 37.23 -9.18
N LEU A 774 10.61 36.31 -8.57
CA LEU A 774 9.18 36.51 -8.27
C LEU A 774 9.00 37.61 -7.23
N ASP A 775 9.77 37.60 -6.14
CA ASP A 775 9.70 38.64 -5.12
C ASP A 775 10.09 40.02 -5.69
N ALA A 776 11.09 40.10 -6.57
CA ALA A 776 11.42 41.33 -7.29
C ALA A 776 10.26 41.88 -8.15
N ILE A 777 9.46 41.02 -8.79
CA ILE A 777 8.24 41.41 -9.52
C ILE A 777 7.17 41.92 -8.53
N VAL A 778 6.95 41.20 -7.43
CA VAL A 778 5.97 41.56 -6.39
C VAL A 778 6.30 42.91 -5.74
N GLN A 779 7.57 43.17 -5.43
CA GLN A 779 8.00 44.45 -4.86
C GLN A 779 7.86 45.61 -5.86
N LYS A 780 8.18 45.40 -7.15
CA LYS A 780 7.90 46.40 -8.22
C LYS A 780 6.40 46.73 -8.30
N GLY A 781 5.54 45.70 -8.21
CA GLY A 781 4.08 45.88 -8.15
C GLY A 781 3.61 46.75 -6.97
N LYS A 782 4.20 46.55 -5.78
CA LYS A 782 3.91 47.36 -4.58
C LYS A 782 4.41 48.81 -4.72
N VAL A 783 5.62 49.02 -5.24
CA VAL A 783 6.19 50.37 -5.43
C VAL A 783 5.35 51.20 -6.41
N GLU A 784 4.91 50.60 -7.53
CA GLU A 784 4.10 51.31 -8.52
C GLU A 784 2.65 51.56 -8.03
N MET A 785 2.09 50.71 -7.16
CA MET A 785 0.85 51.01 -6.42
C MET A 785 1.00 52.27 -5.56
N SER A 786 2.08 52.35 -4.76
CA SER A 786 2.31 53.48 -3.84
C SER A 786 2.54 54.82 -4.54
N ARG A 787 3.01 54.80 -5.80
CA ARG A 787 3.20 56.00 -6.64
C ARG A 787 1.91 56.61 -7.18
N ARG A 788 0.80 55.86 -7.24
CA ARG A 788 -0.42 56.23 -7.99
C ARG A 788 -1.66 56.27 -7.09
N GLN A 789 -1.62 57.07 -6.02
CA GLN A 789 -2.76 57.25 -5.13
C GLN A 789 -3.92 57.98 -5.85
N GLY A 790 -5.04 57.29 -6.06
CA GLY A 790 -6.33 57.89 -6.43
C GLY A 790 -6.95 57.40 -7.75
N GLU A 791 -6.13 57.04 -8.74
CA GLU A 791 -6.63 56.55 -10.03
C GLU A 791 -6.76 55.02 -10.10
N LYS A 792 -7.68 54.53 -10.95
CA LYS A 792 -7.75 53.11 -11.34
C LYS A 792 -6.60 52.79 -12.30
N SER A 793 -5.37 52.73 -11.78
CA SER A 793 -4.20 52.42 -12.59
C SER A 793 -4.10 50.94 -12.94
N ASP A 794 -3.96 50.65 -14.22
CA ASP A 794 -3.38 49.39 -14.68
C ASP A 794 -1.94 49.29 -14.14
N ASN A 795 -1.60 48.16 -13.54
CA ASN A 795 -0.29 47.90 -12.95
C ASN A 795 0.23 46.59 -13.51
N PRO A 796 1.15 46.62 -14.49
CA PRO A 796 1.52 45.43 -15.25
C PRO A 796 2.29 44.42 -14.40
N PHE A 797 3.01 44.84 -13.35
CA PHE A 797 3.70 43.93 -12.43
C PHE A 797 2.70 43.18 -11.55
N LYS A 798 1.65 43.85 -11.05
CA LYS A 798 0.56 43.20 -10.31
C LYS A 798 -0.20 42.20 -11.20
N THR A 799 -0.47 42.57 -12.45
CA THR A 799 -1.05 41.68 -13.47
C THR A 799 -0.11 40.50 -13.78
N SER A 800 1.21 40.75 -13.87
CA SER A 800 2.22 39.70 -14.06
C SER A 800 2.22 38.69 -12.92
N THR A 801 2.20 39.15 -11.66
CA THR A 801 2.08 38.27 -10.47
C THR A 801 0.81 37.43 -10.56
N HIS A 802 -0.34 38.03 -10.90
CA HIS A 802 -1.59 37.28 -11.05
C HIS A 802 -1.51 36.20 -12.14
N HIS A 803 -0.91 36.50 -13.31
CA HIS A 803 -0.73 35.53 -14.38
C HIS A 803 0.28 34.43 -14.01
N ILE A 804 1.36 34.77 -13.31
CA ILE A 804 2.36 33.81 -12.81
C ILE A 804 1.70 32.86 -11.80
N ASP A 805 1.04 33.39 -10.76
CA ASP A 805 0.37 32.56 -9.75
C ASP A 805 -0.79 31.76 -10.36
N LYS A 806 -1.45 32.26 -11.40
CA LYS A 806 -2.43 31.46 -12.18
C LYS A 806 -1.84 30.38 -13.07
N MET A 807 -0.58 30.48 -13.50
CA MET A 807 0.11 29.34 -14.10
C MET A 807 0.48 28.31 -13.02
N ARG A 808 0.97 28.77 -11.86
CA ARG A 808 1.39 27.92 -10.74
C ARG A 808 0.24 27.18 -10.07
N GLU A 809 -0.93 27.80 -9.98
CA GLU A 809 -2.18 27.18 -9.50
C GLU A 809 -2.63 25.98 -10.36
N VAL A 810 -2.24 25.93 -11.65
CA VAL A 810 -2.78 24.96 -12.63
C VAL A 810 -1.75 24.03 -13.26
N SER A 811 -0.46 24.38 -13.23
CA SER A 811 0.62 23.62 -13.88
C SER A 811 1.38 22.76 -12.88
N ARG A 812 1.15 21.45 -12.96
CA ARG A 812 1.89 20.40 -12.26
C ARG A 812 3.36 20.36 -12.69
N VAL A 813 3.71 20.84 -13.88
CA VAL A 813 5.11 20.95 -14.29
C VAL A 813 5.84 22.07 -13.53
N VAL A 814 5.18 23.18 -13.22
CA VAL A 814 5.81 24.34 -12.56
C VAL A 814 5.88 24.17 -11.03
N ASP A 815 4.76 23.84 -10.37
CA ASP A 815 4.70 23.58 -8.92
C ASP A 815 3.93 22.26 -8.65
N PRO A 816 4.59 21.09 -8.79
CA PRO A 816 3.94 19.77 -8.73
C PRO A 816 3.27 19.41 -7.40
N GLU A 817 3.76 19.95 -6.28
CA GLU A 817 3.36 19.53 -4.92
C GLU A 817 2.43 20.53 -4.23
N GLU A 818 2.31 21.76 -4.72
CA GLU A 818 1.56 22.84 -4.06
C GLU A 818 0.48 23.45 -4.96
N SER A 819 -0.75 22.94 -4.88
CA SER A 819 -1.92 23.62 -5.44
C SER A 819 -2.28 24.87 -4.63
N ARG A 820 -1.52 25.95 -4.87
CA ARG A 820 -1.74 27.27 -4.26
C ARG A 820 -2.98 27.91 -4.86
N ASP A 821 -4.03 28.10 -4.05
CA ASP A 821 -5.13 29.01 -4.41
C ASP A 821 -4.59 30.45 -4.41
N ALA A 822 -4.61 31.10 -5.58
CA ALA A 822 -4.10 32.45 -5.77
C ALA A 822 -4.84 33.54 -4.94
N TYR A 823 -5.94 33.20 -4.27
CA TYR A 823 -6.70 34.10 -3.38
C TYR A 823 -6.46 33.85 -1.87
N VAL A 824 -5.56 32.93 -1.47
CA VAL A 824 -5.24 32.66 -0.05
C VAL A 824 -4.77 33.92 0.70
N MET A 825 -4.02 34.80 0.04
CA MET A 825 -3.60 36.11 0.60
C MET A 825 -4.78 37.03 0.97
N PHE A 826 -5.95 36.85 0.35
CA PHE A 826 -7.17 37.61 0.65
C PHE A 826 -8.09 36.85 1.62
N ASN A 827 -8.23 35.53 1.46
CA ASN A 827 -9.13 34.70 2.27
C ASN A 827 -8.63 34.44 3.71
N THR A 828 -7.32 34.49 3.96
CA THR A 828 -6.74 34.20 5.29
C THR A 828 -7.12 35.21 6.37
N ALA A 829 -7.48 36.46 6.01
CA ALA A 829 -7.91 37.49 6.95
C ALA A 829 -9.16 37.11 7.78
N TYR A 830 -10.01 36.23 7.26
CA TYR A 830 -11.27 35.78 7.89
C TYR A 830 -11.23 34.36 8.45
N SER A 831 -10.02 33.82 8.71
CA SER A 831 -9.86 32.41 9.09
C SER A 831 -10.37 32.07 10.51
N ASP A 832 -11.28 31.09 10.56
CA ASP A 832 -11.86 30.43 11.74
C ASP A 832 -10.78 29.98 12.75
N PRO A 833 -10.94 30.24 14.07
CA PRO A 833 -10.03 29.76 15.12
C PRO A 833 -9.71 28.26 15.05
N LEU A 834 -10.68 27.40 14.73
CA LEU A 834 -10.45 25.94 14.57
C LEU A 834 -9.51 25.67 13.39
N ARG A 835 -9.67 26.38 12.27
CA ARG A 835 -8.80 26.23 11.08
C ARG A 835 -7.38 26.72 11.39
N LYS A 836 -7.23 27.82 12.14
CA LYS A 836 -5.92 28.32 12.61
C LYS A 836 -5.21 27.29 13.50
N GLU A 837 -5.91 26.69 14.45
CA GLU A 837 -5.36 25.68 15.34
C GLU A 837 -4.90 24.43 14.57
N LEU A 838 -5.70 23.93 13.64
CA LEU A 838 -5.38 22.75 12.84
C LEU A 838 -4.15 22.96 11.92
N LEU A 839 -3.95 24.16 11.40
CA LEU A 839 -2.75 24.49 10.61
C LEU A 839 -1.44 24.41 11.43
N THR A 840 -1.51 24.50 12.76
CA THR A 840 -0.31 24.30 13.62
C THR A 840 0.17 22.85 13.63
N LEU A 841 -0.70 21.86 13.34
CA LEU A 841 -0.35 20.44 13.39
C LEU A 841 0.82 20.09 12.45
N ALA A 842 0.85 20.69 11.26
CA ALA A 842 1.92 20.48 10.29
C ALA A 842 3.31 20.89 10.85
N GLN A 843 3.34 21.91 11.72
CA GLN A 843 4.56 22.47 12.33
C GLN A 843 5.13 21.57 13.44
N LEU A 844 4.33 20.66 14.02
CA LEU A 844 4.75 19.75 15.08
C LEU A 844 5.65 18.64 14.52
N ARG A 845 6.97 18.89 14.49
CA ARG A 845 7.97 17.93 13.97
C ARG A 845 8.16 16.68 14.85
N GLU A 846 7.81 16.74 16.14
CA GLU A 846 7.91 15.60 17.06
C GLU A 846 6.68 14.67 16.94
N PRO A 847 6.85 13.39 16.53
CA PRO A 847 5.74 12.45 16.31
C PRO A 847 4.80 12.29 17.51
N ALA A 848 5.36 12.20 18.72
CA ALA A 848 4.57 12.04 19.95
C ALA A 848 3.71 13.28 20.24
N ARG A 849 4.27 14.50 20.14
CA ARG A 849 3.52 15.74 20.35
C ARG A 849 2.43 15.94 19.31
N LEU A 850 2.68 15.58 18.05
CA LEU A 850 1.68 15.56 17.00
C LEU A 850 0.53 14.60 17.34
N ALA A 851 0.85 13.35 17.69
CA ALA A 851 -0.15 12.34 18.02
C ALA A 851 -1.00 12.73 19.25
N ASP A 852 -0.37 13.25 20.30
CA ASP A 852 -1.09 13.63 21.52
C ASP A 852 -1.94 14.89 21.32
N LYS A 853 -1.49 15.86 20.50
CA LYS A 853 -2.29 17.03 20.11
C LYS A 853 -3.51 16.62 19.29
N VAL A 854 -3.34 15.72 18.32
CA VAL A 854 -4.43 15.17 17.50
C VAL A 854 -5.43 14.38 18.36
N ARG A 855 -4.96 13.50 19.25
CA ARG A 855 -5.81 12.78 20.21
C ARG A 855 -6.57 13.72 21.15
N LYS A 856 -5.94 14.82 21.59
CA LYS A 856 -6.59 15.83 22.41
C LYS A 856 -7.79 16.45 21.68
N LEU A 857 -7.57 16.97 20.47
CA LEU A 857 -8.64 17.55 19.63
C LEU A 857 -9.73 16.53 19.27
N ALA A 858 -9.38 15.26 19.07
CA ALA A 858 -10.34 14.19 18.79
C ALA A 858 -11.25 13.84 19.98
N ARG A 859 -10.77 14.03 21.23
CA ARG A 859 -11.52 13.70 22.46
C ARG A 859 -12.26 14.90 23.05
N GLU A 860 -11.59 16.05 23.14
CA GLU A 860 -12.11 17.26 23.79
C GLU A 860 -12.86 18.17 22.82
N GLY A 861 -12.69 17.99 21.51
CA GLY A 861 -13.26 18.86 20.48
C GLY A 861 -12.55 20.21 20.42
N PHE A 862 -13.32 21.27 20.20
CA PHE A 862 -12.86 22.65 20.17
C PHE A 862 -13.98 23.58 20.70
N PRO A 863 -13.68 24.61 21.51
CA PRO A 863 -14.72 25.47 22.08
C PRO A 863 -15.62 26.13 21.03
N GLY A 864 -16.93 26.04 21.23
CA GLY A 864 -17.93 26.65 20.34
C GLY A 864 -18.20 25.92 19.01
N LYS A 865 -17.77 24.65 18.87
CA LYS A 865 -17.94 23.84 17.65
C LYS A 865 -18.62 22.50 17.94
N GLU A 866 -19.43 21.97 17.01
CA GLU A 866 -19.95 20.59 17.12
C GLU A 866 -18.74 19.61 17.08
N LEU A 867 -18.71 18.60 17.96
CA LEU A 867 -17.62 17.59 17.95
C LEU A 867 -17.47 16.90 16.58
N ARG A 868 -18.58 16.72 15.85
CA ARG A 868 -18.59 16.17 14.48
C ARG A 868 -17.97 17.12 13.45
N GLU A 869 -18.15 18.43 13.60
CA GLU A 869 -17.49 19.44 12.77
C GLU A 869 -15.97 19.46 13.04
N VAL A 870 -15.59 19.39 14.32
CA VAL A 870 -14.19 19.26 14.72
C VAL A 870 -13.57 17.98 14.15
N HIS A 871 -14.24 16.83 14.26
CA HIS A 871 -13.79 15.58 13.67
C HIS A 871 -13.63 15.66 12.14
N PHE A 872 -14.54 16.32 11.42
CA PHE A 872 -14.42 16.51 9.98
C PHE A 872 -13.14 17.26 9.59
N TYR A 873 -12.92 18.46 10.15
CA TYR A 873 -11.73 19.24 9.83
C TYR A 873 -10.44 18.62 10.41
N LEU A 874 -10.51 18.00 11.59
CA LEU A 874 -9.36 17.31 12.19
C LEU A 874 -8.92 16.12 11.35
N LEU A 875 -9.83 15.25 10.91
CA LEU A 875 -9.48 14.11 10.06
C LEU A 875 -8.94 14.59 8.71
N HIS A 876 -9.51 15.65 8.14
CA HIS A 876 -9.03 16.24 6.91
C HIS A 876 -7.54 16.62 7.02
N GLU A 877 -7.15 17.42 8.02
CA GLU A 877 -5.75 17.89 8.13
C GLU A 877 -4.80 16.90 8.82
N ALA A 878 -5.30 15.97 9.65
CA ALA A 878 -4.46 15.02 10.39
C ALA A 878 -4.15 13.72 9.62
N LEU A 879 -5.01 13.24 8.71
CA LEU A 879 -4.75 12.02 7.95
C LEU A 879 -3.47 12.09 7.08
N PRO A 880 -3.17 13.19 6.35
CA PRO A 880 -1.89 13.34 5.66
C PRO A 880 -0.67 13.35 6.61
N LEU A 881 -0.86 13.83 7.84
CA LEU A 881 0.19 13.88 8.86
C LEU A 881 0.36 12.55 9.61
N ALA A 882 -0.55 11.58 9.45
CA ALA A 882 -0.54 10.34 10.20
C ALA A 882 0.69 9.47 9.89
N GLY A 883 1.26 9.55 8.67
CA GLY A 883 2.53 8.92 8.32
C GLY A 883 3.67 9.31 9.26
N ARG A 884 3.76 10.60 9.62
CA ARG A 884 4.77 11.15 10.55
C ARG A 884 4.56 10.72 12.00
N ALA A 885 3.36 10.28 12.37
CA ALA A 885 2.98 9.86 13.72
C ALA A 885 2.93 8.34 13.91
N GLY A 886 3.02 7.58 12.81
CA GLY A 886 2.99 6.13 12.79
C GLY A 886 1.59 5.52 12.74
N GLU A 887 1.56 4.25 12.32
CA GLU A 887 0.35 3.45 12.05
C GLU A 887 -0.73 3.54 13.14
N ALA A 888 -0.34 3.54 14.42
CA ALA A 888 -1.28 3.56 15.53
C ALA A 888 -2.23 4.77 15.47
N LEU A 889 -1.71 5.97 15.19
CA LEU A 889 -2.54 7.17 15.03
C LEU A 889 -3.37 7.09 13.74
N ALA A 890 -2.81 6.57 12.64
CA ALA A 890 -3.56 6.38 11.40
C ALA A 890 -4.77 5.47 11.63
N ALA A 891 -4.60 4.33 12.29
CA ALA A 891 -5.68 3.41 12.64
C ALA A 891 -6.66 4.00 13.68
N GLU A 892 -6.24 4.87 14.59
CA GLU A 892 -7.15 5.65 15.45
C GLU A 892 -8.04 6.59 14.61
N LEU A 893 -7.45 7.36 13.69
CA LEU A 893 -8.16 8.34 12.85
C LEU A 893 -9.09 7.66 11.84
N LEU A 894 -8.65 6.59 11.16
CA LEU A 894 -9.43 5.86 10.17
C LEU A 894 -10.74 5.31 10.73
N ARG A 895 -10.76 4.87 12.00
CA ARG A 895 -11.98 4.40 12.68
C ARG A 895 -13.03 5.49 12.92
N LEU A 896 -12.64 6.77 12.91
CA LEU A 896 -13.55 7.90 13.06
C LEU A 896 -14.21 8.31 11.71
N VAL A 897 -13.56 8.01 10.58
CA VAL A 897 -14.00 8.43 9.24
C VAL A 897 -15.43 7.96 8.91
N PRO A 898 -15.84 6.68 9.12
CA PRO A 898 -17.20 6.25 8.81
C PRO A 898 -18.29 6.99 9.60
N GLY A 899 -18.02 7.36 10.86
CA GLY A 899 -18.94 8.13 11.69
C GLY A 899 -19.11 9.57 11.18
N VAL A 900 -18.04 10.18 10.67
CA VAL A 900 -18.11 11.50 10.02
C VAL A 900 -18.82 11.43 8.67
N LEU A 901 -18.54 10.42 7.84
CA LEU A 901 -19.24 10.22 6.55
C LEU A 901 -20.75 9.98 6.75
N ALA A 902 -21.15 9.19 7.74
CA ALA A 902 -22.56 9.01 8.11
C ALA A 902 -23.20 10.33 8.58
N GLY A 903 -22.50 11.13 9.38
CA GLY A 903 -22.96 12.45 9.81
C GLY A 903 -23.12 13.45 8.65
N LEU A 904 -22.20 13.43 7.68
CA LEU A 904 -22.25 14.23 6.45
C LEU A 904 -23.36 13.77 5.51
N ALA A 905 -23.63 12.46 5.45
CA ALA A 905 -24.70 11.90 4.63
C ALA A 905 -26.08 12.23 5.19
N ALA A 906 -26.24 12.27 6.52
CA ALA A 906 -27.50 12.54 7.20
C ALA A 906 -27.94 14.02 7.19
N LYS A 907 -27.01 14.98 7.09
CA LYS A 907 -27.32 16.40 6.84
C LYS A 907 -27.39 16.63 5.31
N PRO A 908 -28.54 17.06 4.73
CA PRO A 908 -28.58 17.49 3.33
C PRO A 908 -27.69 18.74 3.13
N PRO A 909 -27.15 18.98 1.92
CA PRO A 909 -26.30 20.14 1.67
C PRO A 909 -27.09 21.43 1.88
N ALA A 910 -26.52 22.38 2.61
CA ALA A 910 -27.16 23.67 2.86
C ALA A 910 -27.26 24.49 1.57
N ALA A 911 -28.35 25.25 1.41
CA ALA A 911 -28.48 26.19 0.30
C ALA A 911 -27.36 27.25 0.38
N GLY A 912 -26.42 27.22 -0.57
CA GLY A 912 -25.23 28.07 -0.55
C GLY A 912 -24.02 27.50 0.22
N GLU A 913 -23.98 26.19 0.52
CA GLU A 913 -22.79 25.55 1.11
C GLU A 913 -21.52 25.85 0.27
N PRO A 914 -20.43 26.36 0.88
CA PRO A 914 -19.24 26.77 0.13
C PRO A 914 -18.58 25.59 -0.62
N ALA A 915 -18.14 25.83 -1.86
CA ALA A 915 -17.54 24.78 -2.70
C ALA A 915 -16.29 24.10 -2.08
N ASP A 916 -15.55 24.81 -1.21
CA ASP A 916 -14.46 24.25 -0.40
C ASP A 916 -14.92 23.10 0.50
N VAL A 917 -16.15 23.12 1.03
CA VAL A 917 -16.67 22.06 1.90
C VAL A 917 -16.95 20.79 1.11
N LEU A 918 -17.60 20.88 -0.05
CA LEU A 918 -17.82 19.71 -0.92
C LEU A 918 -16.49 19.12 -1.41
N ARG A 919 -15.50 19.97 -1.71
CA ARG A 919 -14.15 19.52 -2.05
C ARG A 919 -13.53 18.71 -0.90
N ARG A 920 -13.54 19.26 0.33
CA ARG A 920 -13.01 18.61 1.54
C ARG A 920 -13.75 17.32 1.91
N GLN A 921 -15.04 17.18 1.57
CA GLN A 921 -15.77 15.92 1.72
C GLN A 921 -15.20 14.82 0.81
N GLY A 922 -14.76 15.15 -0.41
CA GLY A 922 -14.04 14.22 -1.30
C GLY A 922 -12.61 13.96 -0.85
N GLU A 923 -11.84 15.01 -0.57
CA GLU A 923 -10.45 14.91 -0.10
C GLU A 923 -10.33 14.09 1.21
N LEU A 924 -11.31 14.14 2.11
CA LEU A 924 -11.35 13.29 3.31
C LEU A 924 -11.40 11.79 2.98
N VAL A 925 -12.20 11.39 1.99
CA VAL A 925 -12.32 9.98 1.55
C VAL A 925 -11.05 9.53 0.86
N GLU A 926 -10.49 10.37 -0.03
CA GLU A 926 -9.16 10.18 -0.62
C GLU A 926 -8.09 9.94 0.46
N ARG A 927 -7.94 10.88 1.40
CA ARG A 927 -6.93 10.85 2.46
C ARG A 927 -7.10 9.63 3.37
N ALA A 928 -8.34 9.20 3.63
CA ALA A 928 -8.63 8.00 4.42
C ALA A 928 -8.26 6.71 3.66
N VAL A 929 -8.66 6.57 2.40
CA VAL A 929 -8.34 5.38 1.59
C VAL A 929 -6.82 5.28 1.37
N PHE A 930 -6.16 6.40 1.13
CA PHE A 930 -4.71 6.51 0.99
C PHE A 930 -3.95 6.18 2.29
N ALA A 931 -4.44 6.62 3.46
CA ALA A 931 -3.84 6.25 4.74
C ALA A 931 -4.09 4.78 5.11
N ALA A 932 -5.27 4.23 4.81
CA ALA A 932 -5.54 2.80 4.95
C ALA A 932 -4.61 1.97 4.03
N ALA A 933 -4.40 2.44 2.80
CA ALA A 933 -3.46 1.86 1.85
C ALA A 933 -2.01 1.89 2.38
N HIS A 934 -1.50 3.06 2.76
CA HIS A 934 -0.12 3.25 3.22
C HIS A 934 0.29 2.28 4.34
N PHE A 935 -0.65 1.89 5.22
CA PHE A 935 -0.42 0.98 6.32
C PHE A 935 -0.98 -0.45 6.13
N GLY A 936 -1.46 -0.82 4.93
CA GLY A 936 -2.01 -2.17 4.66
C GLY A 936 -3.32 -2.49 5.39
N ARG A 937 -4.05 -1.47 5.88
CA ARG A 937 -5.24 -1.60 6.73
C ARG A 937 -6.52 -1.81 5.94
N THR A 938 -6.56 -2.92 5.20
CA THR A 938 -7.71 -3.35 4.38
C THR A 938 -8.98 -3.56 5.23
N ASP A 939 -8.81 -3.96 6.50
CA ASP A 939 -9.87 -4.09 7.51
C ASP A 939 -10.63 -2.78 7.75
N LEU A 940 -9.95 -1.63 7.65
CA LEU A 940 -10.53 -0.30 7.85
C LEU A 940 -11.09 0.33 6.57
N LEU A 941 -10.79 -0.24 5.39
CA LEU A 941 -11.18 0.32 4.09
C LEU A 941 -12.67 0.15 3.79
N ARG A 942 -13.25 -1.03 4.05
CA ARG A 942 -14.65 -1.35 3.70
C ARG A 942 -15.66 -0.38 4.34
N PRO A 943 -15.59 -0.05 5.65
CA PRO A 943 -16.48 0.94 6.26
C PRO A 943 -16.37 2.36 5.65
N VAL A 944 -15.19 2.76 5.17
CA VAL A 944 -15.00 4.05 4.49
C VAL A 944 -15.65 4.04 3.12
N VAL A 945 -15.52 2.95 2.36
CA VAL A 945 -16.18 2.77 1.05
C VAL A 945 -17.70 2.75 1.18
N ASP A 946 -18.24 2.03 2.15
CA ASP A 946 -19.69 1.99 2.40
C ASP A 946 -20.23 3.36 2.87
N GLY A 947 -19.50 4.06 3.73
CA GLY A 947 -19.82 5.44 4.13
C GLY A 947 -19.79 6.44 2.97
N PHE A 948 -18.84 6.30 2.03
CA PHE A 948 -18.78 7.14 0.84
C PHE A 948 -19.95 6.87 -0.11
N ALA A 949 -20.32 5.60 -0.34
CA ALA A 949 -21.50 5.27 -1.14
C ALA A 949 -22.80 5.83 -0.55
N ALA A 950 -22.94 5.81 0.79
CA ALA A 950 -24.07 6.46 1.47
C ALA A 950 -24.08 7.99 1.27
N LEU A 951 -22.92 8.64 1.35
CA LEU A 951 -22.76 10.07 1.07
C LEU A 951 -23.11 10.43 -0.38
N LEU A 952 -22.66 9.65 -1.36
CA LEU A 952 -22.99 9.87 -2.78
C LEU A 952 -24.50 9.80 -3.05
N ARG A 953 -25.24 8.95 -2.34
CA ARG A 953 -26.69 8.80 -2.48
C ARG A 953 -27.48 9.99 -1.91
N SER A 954 -27.04 10.59 -0.80
CA SER A 954 -27.74 11.76 -0.21
C SER A 954 -27.36 13.11 -0.83
N ARG A 955 -26.46 13.12 -1.81
CA ARG A 955 -26.04 14.32 -2.56
C ARG A 955 -26.74 14.40 -3.92
N PRO A 956 -27.10 15.60 -4.39
CA PRO A 956 -27.69 15.80 -5.71
C PRO A 956 -26.72 15.46 -6.85
N GLU A 957 -27.24 15.22 -8.06
CA GLU A 957 -26.50 14.68 -9.22
C GLU A 957 -25.14 15.39 -9.45
N GLU A 958 -25.13 16.71 -9.55
CA GLU A 958 -23.91 17.48 -9.82
C GLU A 958 -22.89 17.45 -8.66
N ALA A 959 -23.35 17.31 -7.42
CA ALA A 959 -22.47 17.16 -6.27
C ALA A 959 -21.88 15.75 -6.21
N ARG A 960 -22.66 14.73 -6.61
CA ARG A 960 -22.18 13.34 -6.76
C ARG A 960 -21.08 13.24 -7.80
N TYR A 961 -21.27 13.82 -8.99
CA TYR A 961 -20.25 13.84 -10.05
C TYR A 961 -18.95 14.53 -9.58
N LYS A 962 -19.04 15.68 -8.90
CA LYS A 962 -17.88 16.37 -8.32
C LYS A 962 -17.16 15.52 -7.27
N LEU A 963 -17.89 14.88 -6.35
CA LEU A 963 -17.30 13.99 -5.33
C LEU A 963 -16.60 12.77 -5.94
N ILE A 964 -17.19 12.15 -6.97
CA ILE A 964 -16.56 11.02 -7.65
C ILE A 964 -15.29 11.46 -8.40
N ASN A 965 -15.31 12.60 -9.09
CA ASN A 965 -14.14 13.09 -9.83
C ASN A 965 -12.96 13.41 -8.90
N ILE A 966 -13.22 13.91 -7.69
CA ILE A 966 -12.20 14.11 -6.65
C ILE A 966 -11.66 12.75 -6.18
N VAL A 967 -12.54 11.87 -5.69
CA VAL A 967 -12.11 10.63 -5.03
C VAL A 967 -11.47 9.66 -6.02
N ALA A 968 -12.07 9.41 -7.18
CA ALA A 968 -11.67 8.34 -8.08
C ALA A 968 -10.19 8.44 -8.50
N GLY A 969 -9.73 9.60 -8.96
CA GLY A 969 -8.37 9.77 -9.45
C GLY A 969 -7.28 9.43 -8.43
N ALA A 970 -7.52 9.71 -7.14
CA ALA A 970 -6.58 9.42 -6.06
C ALA A 970 -6.82 8.05 -5.41
N PHE A 971 -8.08 7.62 -5.29
CA PHE A 971 -8.49 6.30 -4.82
C PHE A 971 -7.89 5.19 -5.71
N LEU A 972 -7.92 5.38 -7.04
CA LEU A 972 -7.33 4.44 -8.00
C LEU A 972 -5.81 4.35 -7.84
N ARG A 973 -5.10 5.48 -7.70
CA ARG A 973 -3.67 5.49 -7.36
C ARG A 973 -3.38 4.83 -6.01
N GLY A 974 -4.27 5.02 -5.03
CA GLY A 974 -4.17 4.45 -3.69
C GLY A 974 -4.33 2.93 -3.65
N LEU A 975 -5.35 2.38 -4.31
CA LEU A 975 -5.59 0.93 -4.33
C LEU A 975 -4.67 0.16 -5.29
N LYS A 976 -4.19 0.80 -6.38
CA LYS A 976 -3.15 0.23 -7.27
C LYS A 976 -1.94 -0.23 -6.47
N ARG A 977 -1.49 0.62 -5.54
CA ARG A 977 -0.39 0.39 -4.59
C ARG A 977 -0.66 -0.69 -3.53
N LEU A 978 -1.78 -1.42 -3.60
CA LEU A 978 -2.14 -2.51 -2.67
C LEU A 978 -2.39 -3.85 -3.33
N GLY A 979 -2.35 -3.95 -4.67
CA GLY A 979 -2.73 -5.17 -5.39
C GLY A 979 -4.21 -5.57 -5.24
N LEU A 980 -5.07 -4.72 -4.65
CA LEU A 980 -6.49 -5.01 -4.35
C LEU A 980 -7.38 -4.86 -5.60
N ARG A 981 -7.11 -5.66 -6.63
CA ARG A 981 -7.76 -5.58 -7.95
C ARG A 981 -9.28 -5.81 -7.88
N ASP A 982 -9.73 -6.69 -6.98
CA ASP A 982 -11.15 -7.05 -6.87
C ASP A 982 -11.94 -6.09 -6.00
N GLU A 983 -11.33 -5.46 -4.98
CA GLU A 983 -11.88 -4.28 -4.31
C GLU A 983 -12.01 -3.12 -5.31
N VAL A 984 -11.01 -2.92 -6.18
CA VAL A 984 -11.06 -1.91 -7.24
C VAL A 984 -12.21 -2.19 -8.21
N ASP A 985 -12.38 -3.42 -8.72
CA ASP A 985 -13.47 -3.69 -9.67
C ASP A 985 -14.84 -3.52 -9.02
N ARG A 986 -15.03 -4.06 -7.81
CA ARG A 986 -16.27 -3.88 -7.04
C ARG A 986 -16.54 -2.40 -6.76
N PHE A 987 -15.52 -1.58 -6.50
CA PHE A 987 -15.68 -0.15 -6.29
C PHE A 987 -15.99 0.62 -7.58
N LEU A 988 -15.24 0.40 -8.66
CA LEU A 988 -15.47 1.02 -9.97
C LEU A 988 -16.87 0.69 -10.50
N THR A 989 -17.26 -0.58 -10.42
CA THR A 989 -18.60 -1.07 -10.79
C THR A 989 -19.68 -0.40 -9.94
N ARG A 990 -19.48 -0.27 -8.62
CA ARG A 990 -20.42 0.41 -7.71
C ARG A 990 -20.52 1.91 -8.02
N LEU A 991 -19.42 2.61 -8.26
CA LEU A 991 -19.44 4.02 -8.65
C LEU A 991 -20.11 4.23 -10.01
N GLN A 992 -19.83 3.38 -10.99
CA GLN A 992 -20.50 3.41 -12.28
C GLN A 992 -22.02 3.21 -12.12
N ALA A 993 -22.46 2.31 -11.24
CA ALA A 993 -23.88 2.14 -10.91
C ALA A 993 -24.51 3.38 -10.23
N GLU A 994 -23.81 4.10 -9.35
CA GLU A 994 -24.29 5.35 -8.72
C GLU A 994 -24.34 6.54 -9.70
N VAL A 995 -23.55 6.51 -10.78
CA VAL A 995 -23.55 7.49 -11.88
C VAL A 995 -24.64 7.19 -12.90
N LEU A 996 -24.75 5.93 -13.33
CA LEU A 996 -25.70 5.46 -14.34
C LEU A 996 -27.13 5.30 -13.80
N GLN A 997 -27.28 4.91 -12.54
CA GLN A 997 -28.56 4.60 -11.88
C GLN A 997 -29.45 3.61 -12.68
N GLY A 998 -28.82 2.63 -13.35
CA GLY A 998 -29.48 1.65 -14.22
C GLY A 998 -29.76 2.13 -15.65
N ALA A 999 -29.47 3.40 -15.98
CA ALA A 999 -29.58 3.93 -17.34
C ALA A 999 -28.31 3.63 -18.18
N THR A 1000 -28.45 3.58 -19.50
CA THR A 1000 -27.29 3.58 -20.42
C THR A 1000 -26.71 4.99 -20.56
N PRO A 1001 -25.46 5.15 -21.04
CA PRO A 1001 -24.90 6.46 -21.38
C PRO A 1001 -25.78 7.26 -22.34
N ASP A 1002 -26.39 6.63 -23.35
CA ASP A 1002 -27.34 7.29 -24.25
C ASP A 1002 -28.65 7.71 -23.57
N ALA A 1003 -29.15 6.95 -22.59
CA ALA A 1003 -30.31 7.36 -21.82
C ALA A 1003 -30.00 8.59 -20.94
N LEU A 1004 -28.79 8.68 -20.36
CA LEU A 1004 -28.31 9.89 -19.70
C LEU A 1004 -28.14 11.06 -20.68
N ARG A 1005 -27.54 10.83 -21.85
CA ARG A 1005 -27.39 11.82 -22.94
C ARG A 1005 -28.73 12.42 -23.34
N ARG A 1006 -29.78 11.60 -23.45
CA ARG A 1006 -31.17 12.03 -23.71
C ARG A 1006 -31.76 12.81 -22.52
N LYS A 1007 -31.61 12.31 -21.28
CA LYS A 1007 -32.05 12.97 -20.03
C LYS A 1007 -31.44 14.37 -19.83
N PHE A 1008 -30.19 14.58 -20.24
CA PHE A 1008 -29.48 15.85 -20.12
C PHE A 1008 -29.41 16.67 -21.43
N SER A 1009 -30.21 16.32 -22.43
CA SER A 1009 -30.26 17.03 -23.73
C SER A 1009 -30.56 18.53 -23.62
N ALA A 1010 -31.34 18.95 -22.61
CA ALA A 1010 -31.62 20.36 -22.29
C ALA A 1010 -30.68 20.97 -21.22
N ARG A 1011 -29.68 20.21 -20.73
CA ARG A 1011 -28.71 20.62 -19.70
C ARG A 1011 -27.28 20.16 -20.07
N PRO A 1012 -26.64 20.78 -21.08
CA PRO A 1012 -25.39 20.28 -21.65
C PRO A 1012 -24.22 20.31 -20.65
N ASP A 1013 -24.18 21.27 -19.71
CA ASP A 1013 -23.18 21.27 -18.64
C ASP A 1013 -23.34 20.08 -17.68
N SER A 1014 -24.58 19.66 -17.36
CA SER A 1014 -24.84 18.46 -16.56
C SER A 1014 -24.46 17.17 -17.32
N TRP A 1015 -24.63 17.13 -18.66
CA TRP A 1015 -24.13 16.04 -19.50
C TRP A 1015 -22.59 15.98 -19.48
N SER A 1016 -21.93 17.12 -19.69
CA SER A 1016 -20.46 17.20 -19.62
C SER A 1016 -19.92 16.74 -18.26
N ALA A 1017 -20.56 17.13 -17.15
CA ALA A 1017 -20.18 16.69 -15.81
C ALA A 1017 -20.33 15.16 -15.63
N ALA A 1018 -21.45 14.57 -16.06
CA ALA A 1018 -21.66 13.12 -16.00
C ALA A 1018 -20.65 12.36 -16.88
N LEU A 1019 -20.35 12.87 -18.08
CA LEU A 1019 -19.41 12.28 -19.02
C LEU A 1019 -17.95 12.38 -18.53
N GLN A 1020 -17.55 13.48 -17.89
CA GLN A 1020 -16.28 13.61 -17.17
C GLN A 1020 -16.14 12.54 -16.09
N THR A 1021 -17.22 12.26 -15.33
CA THR A 1021 -17.21 11.19 -14.32
C THR A 1021 -17.07 9.80 -14.94
N LEU A 1022 -17.82 9.50 -16.00
CA LEU A 1022 -17.69 8.23 -16.72
C LEU A 1022 -16.27 8.04 -17.30
N LEU A 1023 -15.65 9.09 -17.82
CA LEU A 1023 -14.25 9.06 -18.30
C LEU A 1023 -13.25 8.85 -17.15
N THR A 1024 -13.47 9.47 -15.99
CA THR A 1024 -12.63 9.25 -14.81
C THR A 1024 -12.68 7.78 -14.35
N LEU A 1025 -13.86 7.14 -14.42
CA LEU A 1025 -14.02 5.72 -14.14
C LEU A 1025 -13.41 4.83 -15.25
N ALA A 1026 -13.50 5.24 -16.52
CA ALA A 1026 -12.88 4.54 -17.65
C ALA A 1026 -11.33 4.55 -17.57
N GLY A 1027 -10.72 5.67 -17.16
CA GLY A 1027 -9.28 5.73 -16.86
C GLY A 1027 -8.87 4.77 -15.73
N GLY A 1028 -9.74 4.60 -14.73
CA GLY A 1028 -9.58 3.55 -13.72
C GLY A 1028 -9.64 2.14 -14.32
N GLN A 1029 -10.68 1.85 -15.11
CA GLN A 1029 -10.84 0.56 -15.78
C GLN A 1029 -9.62 0.20 -16.64
N LEU A 1030 -9.10 1.16 -17.42
CA LEU A 1030 -7.88 0.96 -18.23
C LEU A 1030 -6.64 0.71 -17.37
N THR A 1031 -6.45 1.47 -16.28
CA THR A 1031 -5.33 1.30 -15.33
C THR A 1031 -5.23 -0.12 -14.76
N PHE A 1032 -6.35 -0.84 -14.70
CA PHE A 1032 -6.46 -2.23 -14.22
C PHE A 1032 -6.78 -3.25 -15.34
N GLY A 1033 -6.58 -2.88 -16.61
CA GLY A 1033 -6.68 -3.76 -17.78
C GLY A 1033 -8.10 -4.11 -18.25
N MET A 1034 -9.13 -3.44 -17.75
CA MET A 1034 -10.55 -3.70 -18.07
C MET A 1034 -10.98 -2.99 -19.36
N ILE A 1035 -10.21 -3.18 -20.44
CA ILE A 1035 -10.31 -2.41 -21.69
C ILE A 1035 -11.74 -2.44 -22.27
N ASP A 1036 -12.38 -3.61 -22.29
CA ASP A 1036 -13.72 -3.80 -22.85
C ASP A 1036 -14.83 -3.02 -22.12
N ARG A 1037 -14.61 -2.70 -20.84
CA ARG A 1037 -15.54 -1.86 -20.05
C ARG A 1037 -15.31 -0.37 -20.29
N ALA A 1038 -14.05 0.02 -20.53
CA ALA A 1038 -13.65 1.41 -20.72
C ALA A 1038 -13.90 1.94 -22.14
N VAL A 1039 -13.64 1.12 -23.17
CA VAL A 1039 -13.74 1.53 -24.58
C VAL A 1039 -15.14 2.08 -24.95
N PRO A 1040 -16.26 1.45 -24.55
CA PRO A 1040 -17.59 2.03 -24.78
C PRO A 1040 -17.81 3.41 -24.16
N LEU A 1041 -17.20 3.69 -23.01
CA LEU A 1041 -17.27 5.01 -22.35
C LEU A 1041 -16.38 6.05 -23.07
N LEU A 1042 -15.20 5.64 -23.53
CA LEU A 1042 -14.35 6.46 -24.41
C LEU A 1042 -15.04 6.78 -25.74
N ASP A 1043 -15.78 5.84 -26.34
CA ASP A 1043 -16.43 6.01 -27.63
C ASP A 1043 -17.61 6.98 -27.57
N VAL A 1044 -18.43 6.92 -26.50
CA VAL A 1044 -19.47 7.94 -26.25
C VAL A 1044 -18.86 9.34 -26.12
N ALA A 1045 -17.70 9.48 -25.46
CA ALA A 1045 -16.99 10.76 -25.37
C ALA A 1045 -16.38 11.21 -26.70
N ARG A 1046 -15.82 10.27 -27.48
CA ARG A 1046 -15.23 10.50 -28.81
C ARG A 1046 -16.29 10.99 -29.80
N GLU A 1047 -17.44 10.32 -29.86
CA GLU A 1047 -18.59 10.78 -30.64
C GLU A 1047 -19.01 12.19 -30.27
N GLU A 1048 -19.02 12.50 -28.97
CA GLU A 1048 -19.53 13.75 -28.47
C GLU A 1048 -18.57 14.91 -28.81
N LEU A 1049 -17.28 14.75 -28.49
CA LEU A 1049 -16.23 15.73 -28.78
C LEU A 1049 -16.03 15.96 -30.28
N LEU A 1050 -16.08 14.91 -31.10
CA LEU A 1050 -15.83 15.00 -32.55
C LEU A 1050 -17.10 15.30 -33.37
N GLY A 1051 -18.29 14.98 -32.86
CA GLY A 1051 -19.59 15.08 -33.54
C GLY A 1051 -20.14 16.51 -33.75
N GLY A 1052 -19.30 17.54 -33.63
CA GLY A 1052 -19.60 18.91 -34.05
C GLY A 1052 -20.63 19.71 -33.24
N ARG A 1053 -21.40 19.07 -32.34
CA ARG A 1053 -22.45 19.71 -31.51
C ARG A 1053 -21.94 20.86 -30.63
N TRP A 1054 -20.64 20.87 -30.32
CA TRP A 1054 -19.98 21.79 -29.39
C TRP A 1054 -19.48 23.06 -30.12
N VAL A 1055 -19.35 23.01 -31.44
CA VAL A 1055 -18.97 24.14 -32.32
C VAL A 1055 -20.12 25.13 -32.51
N LYS A 1056 -21.34 24.80 -32.07
CA LYS A 1056 -22.54 25.68 -32.14
C LYS A 1056 -22.79 26.51 -30.87
N ASN A 1057 -21.73 26.84 -30.12
CA ASN A 1057 -21.77 27.60 -28.85
C ASN A 1057 -22.64 26.98 -27.73
N THR A 1058 -22.91 25.69 -27.79
CA THR A 1058 -23.87 24.98 -26.91
C THR A 1058 -23.34 24.68 -25.50
N LEU A 1059 -22.04 24.91 -25.24
CA LEU A 1059 -21.40 24.64 -23.94
C LEU A 1059 -20.34 25.69 -23.62
N MET A 1060 -20.16 25.99 -22.34
CA MET A 1060 -19.20 26.99 -21.86
C MET A 1060 -17.74 26.53 -21.92
N ALA A 1061 -16.85 27.51 -22.08
CA ALA A 1061 -15.39 27.38 -22.16
C ALA A 1061 -14.77 26.31 -21.22
N LYS A 1062 -15.10 26.42 -19.93
CA LYS A 1062 -14.48 25.67 -18.84
C LYS A 1062 -15.00 24.22 -18.78
N PRO A 1063 -16.31 23.94 -18.79
CA PRO A 1063 -16.84 22.57 -18.95
C PRO A 1063 -16.34 21.84 -20.21
N LEU A 1064 -15.95 22.52 -21.29
CA LEU A 1064 -15.31 21.88 -22.45
C LEU A 1064 -13.85 21.52 -22.15
N ALA A 1065 -13.09 22.43 -21.52
CA ALA A 1065 -11.70 22.15 -21.11
C ALA A 1065 -11.62 20.93 -20.18
N GLU A 1066 -12.46 20.88 -19.13
CA GLU A 1066 -12.42 19.76 -18.18
C GLU A 1066 -12.89 18.43 -18.81
N LEU A 1067 -13.78 18.45 -19.81
CA LEU A 1067 -14.16 17.26 -20.58
C LEU A 1067 -13.02 16.77 -21.49
N LEU A 1068 -12.33 17.69 -22.18
CA LEU A 1068 -11.16 17.37 -23.01
C LEU A 1068 -10.03 16.76 -22.15
N ARG A 1069 -9.77 17.34 -20.98
CA ARG A 1069 -8.81 16.80 -20.02
C ARG A 1069 -9.21 15.42 -19.51
N ALA A 1070 -10.47 15.22 -19.12
CA ALA A 1070 -10.95 13.92 -18.66
C ALA A 1070 -10.80 12.83 -19.74
N TYR A 1071 -11.03 13.18 -21.02
CA TYR A 1071 -10.82 12.27 -22.15
C TYR A 1071 -9.34 11.94 -22.37
N VAL A 1072 -8.47 12.95 -22.42
CA VAL A 1072 -7.02 12.76 -22.57
C VAL A 1072 -6.41 11.98 -21.40
N ALA A 1073 -6.79 12.31 -20.16
CA ALA A 1073 -6.32 11.61 -18.97
C ALA A 1073 -6.77 10.14 -18.97
N ALA A 1074 -8.02 9.85 -19.34
CA ALA A 1074 -8.51 8.48 -19.49
C ALA A 1074 -7.72 7.70 -20.55
N LEU A 1075 -7.38 8.34 -21.69
CA LEU A 1075 -6.55 7.74 -22.73
C LEU A 1075 -5.11 7.49 -22.29
N GLY A 1076 -4.53 8.37 -21.46
CA GLY A 1076 -3.23 8.21 -20.82
C GLY A 1076 -3.16 7.10 -19.76
N HIS A 1077 -4.29 6.48 -19.43
CA HIS A 1077 -4.37 5.29 -18.57
C HIS A 1077 -4.52 3.98 -19.35
N GLY A 1078 -4.56 4.01 -20.69
CA GLY A 1078 -4.72 2.82 -21.54
C GLY A 1078 -3.48 2.48 -22.37
N PRO A 1079 -3.55 1.44 -23.22
CA PRO A 1079 -2.47 1.07 -24.13
C PRO A 1079 -2.07 2.24 -25.05
N ALA A 1080 -0.77 2.45 -25.24
CA ALA A 1080 -0.22 3.57 -26.01
C ALA A 1080 -0.80 3.67 -27.43
N GLU A 1081 -1.01 2.54 -28.10
CA GLU A 1081 -1.56 2.46 -29.46
C GLU A 1081 -3.00 3.01 -29.53
N LEU A 1082 -3.82 2.73 -28.51
CA LEU A 1082 -5.18 3.24 -28.39
C LEU A 1082 -5.19 4.72 -27.98
N GLY A 1083 -4.36 5.07 -27.00
CA GLY A 1083 -4.30 6.41 -26.43
C GLY A 1083 -3.76 7.44 -27.41
N LEU A 1084 -2.54 7.23 -27.94
CA LEU A 1084 -1.88 8.15 -28.87
C LEU A 1084 -2.66 8.32 -30.18
N GLY A 1085 -3.27 7.24 -30.69
CA GLY A 1085 -4.11 7.31 -31.89
C GLY A 1085 -5.32 8.22 -31.70
N ARG A 1086 -6.03 8.10 -30.56
CA ARG A 1086 -7.21 8.92 -30.23
C ARG A 1086 -6.85 10.36 -29.85
N ILE A 1087 -5.70 10.61 -29.22
CA ILE A 1087 -5.20 11.97 -28.95
C ILE A 1087 -4.76 12.64 -30.27
N GLY A 1088 -4.12 11.91 -31.18
CA GLY A 1088 -3.75 12.43 -32.51
C GLY A 1088 -4.97 12.80 -33.36
N GLU A 1089 -6.01 11.95 -33.38
CA GLU A 1089 -7.28 12.27 -34.02
C GLU A 1089 -7.90 13.55 -33.45
N LEU A 1090 -7.88 13.73 -32.12
CA LEU A 1090 -8.45 14.90 -31.45
C LEU A 1090 -7.85 16.21 -31.98
N PHE A 1091 -6.51 16.31 -32.04
CA PHE A 1091 -5.85 17.52 -32.54
C PHE A 1091 -6.07 17.74 -34.04
N HIS A 1092 -5.93 16.71 -34.88
CA HIS A 1092 -6.16 16.86 -36.32
C HIS A 1092 -7.63 17.22 -36.63
N ARG A 1093 -8.60 16.75 -35.83
CA ARG A 1093 -10.00 17.17 -35.92
C ARG A 1093 -10.26 18.57 -35.36
N PHE A 1094 -9.34 19.17 -34.60
CA PHE A 1094 -9.41 20.54 -34.08
C PHE A 1094 -8.52 21.53 -34.83
N GLU A 1095 -7.68 21.05 -35.74
CA GLU A 1095 -6.84 21.85 -36.63
C GLU A 1095 -7.67 22.92 -37.36
N GLY A 1096 -7.20 24.17 -37.36
CA GLY A 1096 -7.93 25.32 -37.92
C GLY A 1096 -9.21 25.75 -37.18
N LYS A 1097 -9.70 25.00 -36.17
CA LYS A 1097 -10.91 25.36 -35.41
C LYS A 1097 -10.58 26.30 -34.25
N ASN A 1098 -10.97 27.56 -34.39
CA ASN A 1098 -10.94 28.54 -33.31
C ASN A 1098 -11.98 28.19 -32.23
N LEU A 1099 -11.57 27.42 -31.22
CA LEU A 1099 -12.34 27.16 -29.99
C LEU A 1099 -12.23 28.34 -28.99
N GLY A 1100 -12.20 29.55 -29.52
CA GLY A 1100 -12.03 30.81 -28.79
C GLY A 1100 -13.17 31.03 -27.79
N ASN A 1101 -12.82 31.52 -26.60
CA ASN A 1101 -13.75 31.53 -25.49
C ASN A 1101 -13.38 32.61 -24.45
N SER A 1102 -14.34 32.99 -23.60
CA SER A 1102 -14.16 34.04 -22.57
C SER A 1102 -13.19 33.68 -21.44
N TRP A 1103 -12.63 32.46 -21.44
CA TRP A 1103 -11.58 32.02 -20.51
C TRP A 1103 -10.16 32.23 -21.07
N THR A 1104 -10.03 32.86 -22.26
CA THR A 1104 -8.75 33.31 -22.84
C THR A 1104 -8.43 34.80 -22.56
N GLY A 1105 -9.08 35.42 -21.57
CA GLY A 1105 -8.92 36.85 -21.23
C GLY A 1105 -7.60 37.23 -20.53
N ASN A 1106 -6.49 36.53 -20.83
CA ASN A 1106 -5.16 36.78 -20.29
C ASN A 1106 -4.20 37.07 -21.46
N SER A 1107 -3.60 38.25 -21.47
CA SER A 1107 -2.70 38.74 -22.52
C SER A 1107 -1.40 37.93 -22.66
N ALA A 1108 -1.03 37.12 -21.66
CA ALA A 1108 0.17 36.29 -21.67
C ALA A 1108 -0.05 34.86 -22.21
N PHE A 1109 -1.17 34.19 -21.91
CA PHE A 1109 -1.44 32.81 -22.33
C PHE A 1109 -2.91 32.38 -22.13
N SER A 1110 -3.34 31.37 -22.90
CA SER A 1110 -4.67 30.77 -22.82
C SER A 1110 -4.74 29.60 -21.83
N LEU A 1111 -5.40 29.80 -20.69
CA LEU A 1111 -5.62 28.77 -19.66
C LEU A 1111 -6.33 27.52 -20.21
N PHE A 1112 -7.27 27.70 -21.15
CA PHE A 1112 -7.98 26.61 -21.82
C PHE A 1112 -7.01 25.66 -22.54
N HIS A 1113 -6.15 26.20 -23.41
CA HIS A 1113 -5.20 25.42 -24.19
C HIS A 1113 -4.10 24.83 -23.30
N VAL A 1114 -3.53 25.63 -22.40
CA VAL A 1114 -2.47 25.19 -21.45
C VAL A 1114 -2.89 23.94 -20.67
N ARG A 1115 -4.10 23.92 -20.10
CA ARG A 1115 -4.58 22.78 -19.31
C ARG A 1115 -4.79 21.50 -20.13
N VAL A 1116 -5.14 21.61 -21.42
CA VAL A 1116 -5.32 20.45 -22.31
C VAL A 1116 -3.97 19.92 -22.80
N ILE A 1117 -3.06 20.82 -23.18
CA ILE A 1117 -1.69 20.45 -23.60
C ILE A 1117 -0.90 19.80 -22.46
N GLU A 1118 -1.01 20.31 -21.23
CA GLU A 1118 -0.38 19.67 -20.08
C GLU A 1118 -0.91 18.25 -19.84
N GLU A 1119 -2.22 18.02 -19.97
CA GLU A 1119 -2.80 16.68 -19.82
C GLU A 1119 -2.28 15.68 -20.87
N VAL A 1120 -2.03 16.15 -22.10
CA VAL A 1120 -1.41 15.33 -23.17
C VAL A 1120 0.03 15.00 -22.83
N VAL A 1121 0.78 15.94 -22.25
CA VAL A 1121 2.14 15.68 -21.77
C VAL A 1121 2.16 14.71 -20.60
N TRP A 1122 1.20 14.77 -19.66
CA TRP A 1122 1.07 13.77 -18.60
C TRP A 1122 0.66 12.38 -19.11
N ALA A 1123 -0.15 12.29 -20.16
CA ALA A 1123 -0.39 11.02 -20.85
C ALA A 1123 0.89 10.48 -21.51
N LEU A 1124 1.66 11.34 -22.21
CA LEU A 1124 2.91 10.98 -22.88
C LEU A 1124 4.02 10.49 -21.93
N VAL A 1125 4.12 11.05 -20.72
CA VAL A 1125 5.12 10.64 -19.71
C VAL A 1125 4.58 9.63 -18.69
N SER A 1126 3.42 9.02 -18.97
CA SER A 1126 2.82 8.00 -18.11
C SER A 1126 3.57 6.67 -18.16
N ASP A 1127 3.55 5.92 -17.05
CA ASP A 1127 4.14 4.58 -16.98
C ASP A 1127 3.48 3.59 -17.98
N GLU A 1128 2.21 3.81 -18.34
CA GLU A 1128 1.49 3.02 -19.36
C GLU A 1128 2.13 3.17 -20.74
N PHE A 1129 2.46 4.41 -21.14
CA PHE A 1129 3.05 4.67 -22.46
C PHE A 1129 4.56 4.37 -22.47
N ALA A 1130 5.24 4.49 -21.33
CA ALA A 1130 6.69 4.31 -21.22
C ALA A 1130 7.17 2.88 -20.91
N LEU A 1131 6.41 2.07 -20.16
CA LEU A 1131 6.77 0.69 -19.79
C LEU A 1131 5.89 -0.37 -20.47
N GLY A 1132 4.80 0.05 -21.12
CA GLY A 1132 3.80 -0.84 -21.69
C GLY A 1132 3.03 -1.66 -20.64
N PRO A 1133 1.96 -2.38 -21.04
CA PRO A 1133 1.13 -3.12 -20.09
C PRO A 1133 1.89 -4.19 -19.30
N THR A 1134 2.88 -4.86 -19.92
CA THR A 1134 3.65 -5.94 -19.28
C THR A 1134 4.70 -5.41 -18.31
N GLY A 1135 5.55 -4.46 -18.72
CA GLY A 1135 6.56 -3.86 -17.85
C GLY A 1135 5.94 -3.11 -16.68
N LYS A 1136 4.81 -2.42 -16.91
CA LYS A 1136 4.01 -1.81 -15.84
C LYS A 1136 3.41 -2.85 -14.89
N LYS A 1137 2.82 -3.94 -15.40
CA LYS A 1137 2.30 -5.03 -14.55
C LYS A 1137 3.40 -5.56 -13.62
N TRP A 1138 4.61 -5.80 -14.13
CA TRP A 1138 5.73 -6.23 -13.29
C TRP A 1138 6.07 -5.22 -12.20
N LEU A 1139 6.08 -3.92 -12.49
CA LEU A 1139 6.34 -2.89 -11.48
C LEU A 1139 5.25 -2.83 -10.39
N ASP A 1140 3.98 -3.04 -10.76
CA ASP A 1140 2.85 -3.05 -9.83
C ASP A 1140 2.79 -4.33 -8.97
N ASP A 1141 2.98 -5.51 -9.59
CA ASP A 1141 3.10 -6.80 -8.88
C ASP A 1141 4.29 -6.73 -7.89
N ASP A 1142 5.41 -6.13 -8.29
CA ASP A 1142 6.62 -6.01 -7.47
C ASP A 1142 6.44 -5.03 -6.29
N GLU A 1143 5.82 -3.86 -6.49
CA GLU A 1143 5.56 -2.91 -5.40
C GLU A 1143 4.62 -3.53 -4.35
N TYR A 1144 3.61 -4.30 -4.79
CA TYR A 1144 2.74 -5.06 -3.90
C TYR A 1144 3.53 -6.07 -3.05
N LEU A 1145 4.39 -6.89 -3.67
CA LEU A 1145 5.20 -7.89 -2.96
C LEU A 1145 6.21 -7.26 -1.98
N VAL A 1146 6.82 -6.14 -2.36
CA VAL A 1146 7.70 -5.37 -1.47
C VAL A 1146 6.93 -4.87 -0.25
N ARG A 1147 5.77 -4.22 -0.44
CA ARG A 1147 4.91 -3.76 0.67
C ARG A 1147 4.48 -4.93 1.57
N LYS A 1148 3.96 -6.01 0.98
CA LYS A 1148 3.49 -7.24 1.64
C LYS A 1148 4.56 -7.81 2.59
N ARG A 1149 5.80 -8.00 2.12
CA ARG A 1149 6.91 -8.48 2.99
C ARG A 1149 7.28 -7.47 4.07
N VAL A 1150 7.39 -6.18 3.76
CA VAL A 1150 7.75 -5.12 4.72
C VAL A 1150 6.78 -5.07 5.92
N HIS A 1151 5.47 -5.22 5.69
CA HIS A 1151 4.50 -5.34 6.78
C HIS A 1151 4.64 -6.67 7.55
N ALA A 1152 4.74 -7.81 6.85
CA ALA A 1152 4.83 -9.13 7.48
C ALA A 1152 6.10 -9.32 8.33
N ASP A 1153 7.24 -8.77 7.89
CA ASP A 1153 8.50 -8.80 8.63
C ASP A 1153 8.44 -7.97 9.93
N LEU A 1154 7.77 -6.81 9.92
CA LEU A 1154 7.58 -6.04 11.16
C LEU A 1154 6.61 -6.73 12.13
N HIS A 1155 5.53 -7.36 11.62
CA HIS A 1155 4.65 -8.17 12.47
C HIS A 1155 5.39 -9.36 13.11
N ARG A 1156 6.26 -10.05 12.35
CA ARG A 1156 7.10 -11.14 12.87
C ARG A 1156 8.16 -10.66 13.87
N ALA A 1157 8.68 -9.44 13.72
CA ALA A 1157 9.58 -8.85 14.72
C ALA A 1157 8.86 -8.38 15.99
N GLY A 1158 7.54 -8.18 15.93
CA GLY A 1158 6.68 -7.69 17.02
C GLY A 1158 6.06 -8.76 17.92
N ALA A 1159 6.20 -10.05 17.56
CA ALA A 1159 5.65 -11.21 18.27
C ALA A 1159 6.71 -11.94 19.09
#